data_AF-A0A3M1AZ13-F1
#
_entry.id   AF-A0A3M1AZ13-F1
#
_cell.length_a   1.000
_cell.length_b   1.000
_cell.length_c   1.000
_cell.angle_alpha   90.00
_cell.angle_beta   90.00
_cell.angle_gamma   90.00
#
_symmetry.space_group_name_H-M   'P 1'
#
loop_
_entity.id
_entity.type
_entity.pdbx_description
1 polymer ?
#
loop_
_entity_poly.entity_id
_entity_poly.type
_entity_poly.pdbx_seq_one_letter_code
_entity_poly.pdbx_strand_id
1 'polypeptide(L)'
;FSQDRILTPIVTCASPAGAGLDLTPNDTLLITGGARGITARISKEIARRHHCRIALLGRTPLPQDLPEHLHDLHPRMSQEELRGKIRERLKEGGTPVRPTDVAREIERMRASHEAAENIGAISEAGAEVVYFPCDITDRNALSRTIEEIGARFGRITGIVHGAGVKWDAPLEKLTPRHWEAVFAPKVGAVESLSALIDLDSLRFFVVLSSIAALYGNATQGNYAAANRAVVALMRNLHEAHGMLAKAIYCPPISGVGMAADPGLLRHLGQLGIDYGTPEALAAFVADEIASADPEVAVAWHGRVGALARYFAQPPAGKDPGRSEGGNGTRQPTPHPPTEGEDPFFDRVLEHQPNERIVLEKTFDVERDITLLDHAIEGTPVVPAVRGIEVFLAAASRLFPGKRIESLKDLRFLKWLKLEGGEPLTVRVKAEGTPEACKVYLEREIRSPRGAQPESYRIHFSGTVVFADQTSAASGLFSLEGLEEAGVSPKEIYRPDRFFHGPEFQVLGGVTRWGIEGAEGEYAKPKTIPAGSHLPRGIHPEHFLVLEALEQLAGIFDMRFHGTFALPAAFSQLRFLAAPVGPIRLRVMEVGGGAKERRFDLLALDRANRPVVSARGFTLKVIRPLVPSARFPEDTPPVPPVPGSSSLINSPLPGDGGNTQMAIAEVPLDRLEAAIRENPALIEAFLDEREMEALLAMRHRRRRLERIGGTIAAKKAFLRYCTQLEGTPPLLT
;
A
#
# COMPACT_ATOMS: atom_id res chain seq x y z
N PHE A 1 -2.93 -0.60 -33.39
CA PHE A 1 -2.52 -1.84 -32.72
C PHE A 1 -1.10 -1.63 -32.19
N SER A 2 -0.97 -0.84 -31.12
CA SER A 2 0.33 -0.39 -30.60
C SER A 2 0.83 -1.28 -29.48
N GLN A 3 2.15 -1.28 -29.34
CA GLN A 3 2.99 -2.10 -28.46
C GLN A 3 2.72 -1.85 -26.97
N ASP A 4 1.93 -2.70 -26.31
CA ASP A 4 1.86 -2.78 -24.83
C ASP A 4 1.76 -4.24 -24.36
N ARG A 5 2.82 -5.02 -24.66
CA ARG A 5 3.08 -6.33 -24.02
C ARG A 5 4.52 -6.34 -23.51
N ILE A 6 4.73 -5.97 -22.24
CA ILE A 6 5.98 -6.21 -21.50
C ILE A 6 5.62 -6.45 -20.02
N LEU A 7 6.20 -7.36 -19.25
CA LEU A 7 6.58 -8.79 -19.34
C LEU A 7 7.07 -9.16 -17.90
N THR A 8 6.96 -10.43 -17.53
CA THR A 8 6.88 -11.03 -16.19
C THR A 8 8.22 -11.25 -15.44
N PRO A 9 8.20 -11.78 -14.19
CA PRO A 9 8.47 -13.21 -14.03
C PRO A 9 7.45 -13.96 -13.15
N ILE A 10 6.49 -14.61 -13.81
CA ILE A 10 6.23 -16.05 -13.69
C ILE A 10 6.10 -16.50 -15.15
N VAL A 11 7.02 -17.38 -15.56
CA VAL A 11 7.16 -18.07 -16.87
C VAL A 11 6.60 -17.34 -18.11
N THR A 12 7.50 -16.78 -18.92
CA THR A 12 7.21 -16.35 -20.28
C THR A 12 7.10 -17.56 -21.21
N CYS A 13 5.95 -17.76 -21.84
CA CYS A 13 5.85 -18.44 -23.13
C CYS A 13 5.12 -17.52 -24.12
N ALA A 14 5.77 -17.24 -25.25
CA ALA A 14 5.15 -16.55 -26.37
C ALA A 14 4.04 -17.44 -26.97
N SER A 15 2.85 -16.89 -27.21
CA SER A 15 1.72 -17.60 -27.82
C SER A 15 2.08 -18.14 -29.21
N PRO A 16 1.96 -19.45 -29.48
CA PRO A 16 1.65 -19.93 -30.81
C PRO A 16 0.13 -19.80 -31.02
N ALA A 17 -0.28 -19.30 -32.19
CA ALA A 17 -1.67 -19.30 -32.61
C ALA A 17 -2.17 -20.74 -32.79
N GLY A 18 -2.75 -21.31 -31.74
CA GLY A 18 -3.54 -22.55 -31.78
C GLY A 18 -5.04 -22.23 -31.81
N ALA A 19 -5.84 -23.05 -32.49
CA ALA A 19 -7.29 -22.88 -32.59
C ALA A 19 -7.92 -22.89 -31.19
N GLY A 20 -8.58 -21.78 -30.85
CA GLY A 20 -9.22 -21.55 -29.57
C GLY A 20 -10.44 -22.42 -29.27
N LEU A 21 -10.97 -22.32 -28.04
CA LEU A 21 -12.27 -22.90 -27.68
C LEU A 21 -13.37 -22.16 -28.44
N ASP A 22 -13.94 -22.81 -29.46
CA ASP A 22 -15.12 -22.29 -30.17
C ASP A 22 -16.38 -22.53 -29.31
N LEU A 23 -16.95 -21.46 -28.74
CA LEU A 23 -18.20 -21.53 -27.98
C LEU A 23 -19.38 -21.35 -28.92
N THR A 24 -20.38 -22.20 -28.76
CA THR A 24 -21.56 -22.27 -29.61
C THR A 24 -22.82 -21.90 -28.82
N PRO A 25 -23.95 -21.64 -29.50
CA PRO A 25 -25.24 -21.44 -28.82
C PRO A 25 -25.74 -22.64 -28.00
N ASN A 26 -25.15 -23.83 -28.18
CA ASN A 26 -25.48 -25.02 -27.40
C ASN A 26 -24.69 -25.12 -26.09
N ASP A 27 -23.66 -24.29 -25.90
CA ASP A 27 -22.89 -24.24 -24.67
C ASP A 27 -23.70 -23.57 -23.55
N THR A 28 -23.66 -24.18 -22.37
CA THR A 28 -24.33 -23.68 -21.17
C THR A 28 -23.27 -23.21 -20.18
N LEU A 29 -23.24 -21.90 -19.95
CA LEU A 29 -22.28 -21.27 -19.06
C LEU A 29 -22.91 -20.98 -17.71
N LEU A 30 -22.28 -21.48 -16.64
CA LEU A 30 -22.60 -21.12 -15.28
C LEU A 30 -21.74 -19.93 -14.85
N ILE A 31 -22.34 -18.77 -14.59
CA ILE A 31 -21.62 -17.57 -14.17
C ILE A 31 -22.08 -17.16 -12.77
N THR A 32 -21.12 -17.13 -11.83
CA THR A 32 -21.38 -16.77 -10.42
C THR A 32 -20.80 -15.40 -10.07
N GLY A 33 -21.34 -14.77 -9.04
CA GLY A 33 -21.04 -13.37 -8.68
C GLY A 33 -22.13 -12.38 -9.09
N GLY A 34 -23.26 -12.92 -9.56
CA GLY A 34 -24.52 -12.22 -9.78
C GLY A 34 -24.61 -11.50 -11.11
N ALA A 35 -25.77 -10.87 -11.32
CA ALA A 35 -26.10 -10.01 -12.44
C ALA A 35 -25.65 -8.55 -12.23
N ARG A 36 -24.61 -8.31 -11.43
CA ARG A 36 -24.11 -6.97 -11.08
C ARG A 36 -22.61 -6.85 -11.33
N GLY A 37 -22.11 -5.61 -11.37
CA GLY A 37 -20.68 -5.36 -11.41
C GLY A 37 -19.96 -5.98 -12.62
N ILE A 38 -18.74 -6.47 -12.40
CA ILE A 38 -17.87 -6.95 -13.49
C ILE A 38 -18.36 -8.26 -14.12
N THR A 39 -18.99 -9.16 -13.36
CA THR A 39 -19.50 -10.43 -13.88
C THR A 39 -20.64 -10.23 -14.87
N ALA A 40 -21.49 -9.23 -14.65
CA ALA A 40 -22.51 -8.83 -15.62
C ALA A 40 -21.90 -8.34 -16.94
N ARG A 41 -20.80 -7.58 -16.89
CA ARG A 41 -20.09 -7.08 -18.07
C ARG A 41 -19.43 -8.22 -18.85
N ILE A 42 -18.78 -9.15 -18.16
CA ILE A 42 -18.22 -10.37 -18.75
C ILE A 42 -19.33 -11.19 -19.42
N SER A 43 -20.45 -11.40 -18.74
CA SER A 43 -21.59 -12.16 -19.26
C SER A 43 -22.15 -11.53 -20.54
N LYS A 44 -22.29 -10.20 -20.56
CA LYS A 44 -22.76 -9.46 -21.75
C LYS A 44 -21.78 -9.59 -22.92
N GLU A 45 -20.49 -9.50 -22.64
CA GLU A 45 -19.47 -9.60 -23.69
C GLU A 45 -19.38 -11.01 -24.27
N ILE A 46 -19.51 -12.05 -23.45
CA ILE A 46 -19.60 -13.44 -23.92
C ILE A 46 -20.87 -13.65 -24.75
N ALA A 47 -22.03 -13.17 -24.25
CA ALA A 47 -23.30 -13.23 -24.96
C ALA A 47 -23.22 -12.60 -26.36
N ARG A 48 -22.60 -11.41 -26.45
CA ARG A 48 -22.41 -10.67 -27.70
C ARG A 48 -21.56 -11.42 -28.72
N ARG A 49 -20.61 -12.24 -28.28
CA ARG A 49 -19.65 -12.95 -29.15
C ARG A 49 -20.12 -14.33 -29.57
N HIS A 50 -20.78 -15.06 -28.67
CA HIS A 50 -21.00 -16.50 -28.82
C HIS A 50 -22.47 -16.94 -28.74
N HIS A 51 -23.38 -16.06 -28.30
CA HIS A 51 -24.81 -16.36 -28.20
C HIS A 51 -25.14 -17.63 -27.40
N CYS A 52 -24.31 -17.97 -26.41
CA CYS A 52 -24.47 -19.15 -25.56
C CYS A 52 -25.64 -19.01 -24.56
N ARG A 53 -26.02 -20.13 -23.93
CA ARG A 53 -26.95 -20.13 -22.79
C ARG A 53 -26.20 -19.73 -21.53
N ILE A 54 -26.78 -18.86 -20.71
CA ILE A 54 -26.13 -18.35 -19.50
C ILE A 54 -27.05 -18.55 -18.29
N ALA A 55 -26.57 -19.34 -17.33
CA ALA A 55 -27.13 -19.42 -15.99
C ALA A 55 -26.38 -18.45 -15.06
N LEU A 56 -27.03 -17.36 -14.66
CA LEU A 56 -26.46 -16.38 -13.73
C LEU A 56 -26.85 -16.69 -12.29
N LEU A 57 -25.87 -16.83 -11.40
CA LEU A 57 -26.12 -17.07 -9.96
C LEU A 57 -25.73 -15.85 -9.13
N GLY A 58 -26.65 -15.39 -8.30
CA GLY A 58 -26.41 -14.31 -7.36
C GLY A 58 -27.44 -14.27 -6.22
N ARG A 59 -27.21 -13.42 -5.24
CA ARG A 59 -28.09 -13.26 -4.05
C ARG A 59 -29.06 -12.10 -4.15
N THR A 60 -28.90 -11.27 -5.18
CA THR A 60 -29.71 -10.06 -5.34
C THR A 60 -31.12 -10.47 -5.77
N PRO A 61 -32.18 -10.10 -5.03
CA PRO A 61 -33.54 -10.33 -5.48
C PRO A 61 -33.83 -9.49 -6.72
N LEU A 62 -34.64 -9.99 -7.65
CA LEU A 62 -35.12 -9.20 -8.79
C LEU A 62 -36.27 -8.27 -8.35
N PRO A 63 -36.63 -7.25 -9.14
CA PRO A 63 -37.62 -6.26 -8.71
C PRO A 63 -38.97 -6.85 -8.28
N GLN A 64 -39.40 -7.95 -8.92
CA GLN A 64 -40.62 -8.68 -8.56
C GLN A 64 -40.53 -9.46 -7.24
N ASP A 65 -39.32 -9.70 -6.74
CA ASP A 65 -39.04 -10.45 -5.51
C ASP A 65 -38.65 -9.51 -4.34
N LEU A 66 -38.71 -8.19 -4.57
CA LEU A 66 -38.44 -7.22 -3.51
C LEU A 66 -39.56 -7.26 -2.45
N PRO A 67 -39.31 -6.73 -1.24
CA PRO A 67 -40.38 -6.44 -0.30
C PRO A 67 -41.39 -5.42 -0.88
N GLU A 68 -42.67 -5.55 -0.52
CA GLU A 68 -43.74 -4.68 -1.01
C GLU A 68 -43.45 -3.19 -0.83
N HIS A 69 -42.80 -2.81 0.27
CA HIS A 69 -42.44 -1.42 0.56
C HIS A 69 -41.41 -0.82 -0.40
N LEU A 70 -40.86 -1.60 -1.35
CA LEU A 70 -39.92 -1.16 -2.37
C LEU A 70 -40.45 -1.24 -3.81
N HIS A 71 -41.59 -1.90 -4.07
CA HIS A 71 -42.03 -2.26 -5.43
C HIS A 71 -42.22 -1.08 -6.40
N ASP A 72 -42.68 0.08 -5.92
CA ASP A 72 -42.93 1.28 -6.72
C ASP A 72 -41.78 2.29 -6.68
N LEU A 73 -40.66 1.95 -6.03
CA LEU A 73 -39.48 2.80 -5.96
C LEU A 73 -38.55 2.51 -7.14
N HIS A 74 -37.93 3.56 -7.68
CA HIS A 74 -37.07 3.43 -8.86
C HIS A 74 -35.73 4.16 -8.67
N PRO A 75 -34.60 3.64 -9.20
CA PRO A 75 -33.29 4.29 -9.08
C PRO A 75 -33.20 5.72 -9.65
N ARG A 76 -34.13 6.09 -10.54
CA ARG A 76 -34.26 7.43 -11.15
C ARG A 76 -34.82 8.50 -10.20
N MET A 77 -35.46 8.08 -9.11
CA MET A 77 -35.91 9.01 -8.06
C MET A 77 -34.70 9.64 -7.35
N SER A 78 -34.87 10.86 -6.84
CA SER A 78 -33.82 11.54 -6.10
C SER A 78 -33.52 10.82 -4.77
N GLN A 79 -32.29 11.00 -4.26
CA GLN A 79 -31.87 10.46 -2.96
C GLN A 79 -32.78 10.93 -1.82
N GLU A 80 -33.25 12.17 -1.87
CA GLU A 80 -34.12 12.74 -0.84
C GLU A 80 -35.51 12.10 -0.85
N GLU A 81 -36.12 11.94 -2.03
CA GLU A 81 -37.41 11.26 -2.19
C GLU A 81 -37.36 9.81 -1.74
N LEU A 82 -36.31 9.07 -2.15
CA LEU A 82 -36.12 7.67 -1.76
C LEU A 82 -35.99 7.54 -0.23
N ARG A 83 -35.18 8.41 0.40
CA ARG A 83 -35.03 8.43 1.87
C ARG A 83 -36.34 8.73 2.57
N GLY A 84 -37.11 9.71 2.07
CA GLY A 84 -38.41 10.09 2.61
C GLY A 84 -39.38 8.91 2.58
N LYS A 85 -39.64 8.36 1.40
CA LYS A 85 -40.60 7.26 1.17
C LYS A 85 -40.24 6.00 1.95
N ILE A 86 -38.97 5.58 1.91
CA ILE A 86 -38.53 4.37 2.62
C ILE A 86 -38.63 4.56 4.14
N ARG A 87 -38.24 5.74 4.65
CA ARG A 87 -38.34 6.02 6.08
C ARG A 87 -39.78 6.02 6.56
N GLU A 88 -40.71 6.56 5.78
CA GLU A 88 -42.14 6.57 6.08
C GLU A 88 -42.68 5.13 6.15
N ARG A 89 -42.45 4.32 5.11
CA ARG A 89 -42.91 2.93 5.05
C ARG A 89 -42.31 2.03 6.12
N LEU A 90 -41.03 2.21 6.45
CA LEU A 90 -40.41 1.46 7.54
C LEU A 90 -40.97 1.84 8.93
N LYS A 91 -41.49 3.06 9.10
CA LYS A 91 -42.14 3.48 10.36
C LYS A 91 -43.51 2.82 10.55
N GLU A 92 -44.22 2.54 9.46
CA GLU A 92 -45.52 1.84 9.50
C GLU A 92 -45.40 0.44 10.11
N GLY A 93 -44.19 -0.16 10.07
CA GLY A 93 -43.87 -1.44 10.71
C GLY A 93 -43.59 -1.38 12.22
N GLY A 94 -43.80 -0.24 12.90
CA GLY A 94 -43.79 -0.13 14.37
C GLY A 94 -42.41 -0.22 15.06
N THR A 95 -41.31 -0.28 14.30
CA THR A 95 -39.94 -0.40 14.84
C THR A 95 -39.14 0.90 14.62
N PRO A 96 -38.25 1.32 15.55
CA PRO A 96 -37.41 2.51 15.34
C PRO A 96 -36.53 2.38 14.10
N VAL A 97 -36.73 3.28 13.12
CA VAL A 97 -36.00 3.28 11.85
C VAL A 97 -34.69 4.08 11.99
N ARG A 98 -33.54 3.41 11.84
CA ARG A 98 -32.23 4.07 11.84
C ARG A 98 -31.86 4.52 10.42
N PRO A 99 -31.01 5.55 10.26
CA PRO A 99 -30.52 5.97 8.95
C PRO A 99 -29.85 4.84 8.14
N THR A 100 -29.17 3.92 8.81
CA THR A 100 -28.53 2.75 8.20
C THR A 100 -29.53 1.74 7.65
N ASP A 101 -30.73 1.62 8.25
CA ASP A 101 -31.78 0.74 7.75
C ASP A 101 -32.36 1.30 6.44
N VAL A 102 -32.61 2.61 6.37
CA VAL A 102 -33.05 3.29 5.14
C VAL A 102 -32.01 3.16 4.03
N ALA A 103 -30.73 3.40 4.35
CA ALA A 103 -29.65 3.27 3.37
C ALA A 103 -29.52 1.85 2.82
N ARG A 104 -29.70 0.82 3.66
CA ARG A 104 -29.69 -0.58 3.26
C ARG A 104 -30.82 -0.92 2.29
N GLU A 105 -32.04 -0.43 2.55
CA GLU A 105 -33.18 -0.66 1.65
C GLU A 105 -33.03 0.09 0.32
N ILE A 106 -32.45 1.30 0.32
CA ILE A 106 -32.09 2.02 -0.92
C ILE A 106 -31.11 1.19 -1.75
N GLU A 107 -30.04 0.67 -1.13
CA GLU A 107 -29.05 -0.15 -1.84
C GLU A 107 -29.66 -1.46 -2.33
N ARG A 108 -30.53 -2.11 -1.54
CA ARG A 108 -31.26 -3.31 -1.97
C ARG A 108 -32.09 -3.04 -3.22
N MET A 109 -32.87 -1.95 -3.25
CA MET A 109 -33.65 -1.57 -4.42
C MET A 109 -32.74 -1.27 -5.62
N ARG A 110 -31.70 -0.45 -5.44
CA ARG A 110 -30.76 -0.10 -6.54
C ARG A 110 -30.08 -1.34 -7.12
N ALA A 111 -29.60 -2.23 -6.26
CA ALA A 111 -29.00 -3.50 -6.65
C ALA A 111 -29.94 -4.37 -7.47
N SER A 112 -31.21 -4.44 -7.06
CA SER A 112 -32.25 -5.24 -7.72
C SER A 112 -32.55 -4.73 -9.12
N HIS A 113 -32.73 -3.43 -9.28
CA HIS A 113 -32.93 -2.82 -10.60
C HIS A 113 -31.69 -2.95 -11.50
N GLU A 114 -30.48 -2.75 -10.95
CA GLU A 114 -29.23 -2.96 -11.69
C GLU A 114 -29.13 -4.42 -12.22
N ALA A 115 -29.50 -5.40 -11.39
CA ALA A 115 -29.50 -6.80 -11.79
C ALA A 115 -30.48 -7.06 -12.94
N ALA A 116 -31.71 -6.56 -12.85
CA ALA A 116 -32.72 -6.72 -13.91
C ALA A 116 -32.30 -6.04 -15.22
N GLU A 117 -31.77 -4.81 -15.15
CA GLU A 117 -31.27 -4.09 -16.32
C GLU A 117 -30.11 -4.84 -17.00
N ASN A 118 -29.17 -5.37 -16.22
CA ASN A 118 -28.06 -6.15 -16.75
C ASN A 118 -28.51 -7.48 -17.37
N ILE A 119 -29.46 -8.19 -16.75
CA ILE A 119 -30.04 -9.42 -17.32
C ILE A 119 -30.70 -9.11 -18.67
N GLY A 120 -31.49 -8.04 -18.75
CA GLY A 120 -32.08 -7.57 -20.01
C GLY A 120 -31.00 -7.29 -21.05
N ALA A 121 -29.95 -6.55 -20.69
CA ALA A 121 -28.85 -6.22 -21.59
C ALA A 121 -28.03 -7.44 -22.05
N ILE A 122 -27.96 -8.51 -21.25
CA ILE A 122 -27.32 -9.79 -21.64
C ILE A 122 -28.23 -10.54 -22.63
N SER A 123 -29.54 -10.55 -22.39
CA SER A 123 -30.51 -11.15 -23.30
C SER A 123 -30.54 -10.44 -24.65
N GLU A 124 -30.56 -9.10 -24.65
CA GLU A 124 -30.48 -8.27 -25.85
C GLU A 124 -29.17 -8.45 -26.64
N ALA A 125 -28.08 -8.83 -25.96
CA ALA A 125 -26.82 -9.18 -26.61
C ALA A 125 -26.85 -10.56 -27.29
N GLY A 126 -27.96 -11.31 -27.15
CA GLY A 126 -28.25 -12.53 -27.88
C GLY A 126 -28.03 -13.84 -27.11
N ALA A 127 -27.92 -13.78 -25.78
CA ALA A 127 -27.89 -14.99 -24.95
C ALA A 127 -29.29 -15.40 -24.45
N GLU A 128 -29.54 -16.70 -24.36
CA GLU A 128 -30.61 -17.23 -23.51
C GLU A 128 -30.13 -17.19 -22.05
N VAL A 129 -30.55 -16.16 -21.30
CA VAL A 129 -30.09 -15.93 -19.93
C VAL A 129 -31.21 -16.22 -18.93
N VAL A 130 -30.88 -16.98 -17.88
CA VAL A 130 -31.76 -17.19 -16.72
C VAL A 130 -30.98 -16.86 -15.45
N TYR A 131 -31.61 -16.10 -14.56
CA TYR A 131 -31.05 -15.77 -13.26
C TYR A 131 -31.62 -16.68 -12.18
N PHE A 132 -30.72 -17.29 -11.41
CA PHE A 132 -31.04 -18.16 -10.29
C PHE A 132 -30.60 -17.49 -8.98
N PRO A 133 -31.56 -17.03 -8.15
CA PRO A 133 -31.26 -16.55 -6.80
C PRO A 133 -30.66 -17.68 -5.95
N CYS A 134 -29.36 -17.61 -5.67
CA CYS A 134 -28.63 -18.64 -4.95
C CYS A 134 -27.47 -18.03 -4.16
N ASP A 135 -27.37 -18.36 -2.87
CA ASP A 135 -26.15 -18.12 -2.12
C ASP A 135 -25.17 -19.26 -2.40
N ILE A 136 -24.11 -18.96 -3.14
CA ILE A 136 -23.08 -19.92 -3.55
C ILE A 136 -22.34 -20.56 -2.37
N THR A 137 -22.46 -19.98 -1.17
CA THR A 137 -21.87 -20.52 0.07
C THR A 137 -22.75 -21.59 0.72
N ASP A 138 -24.03 -21.68 0.36
CA ASP A 138 -24.92 -22.77 0.77
C ASP A 138 -24.83 -23.92 -0.24
N ARG A 139 -24.07 -24.95 0.11
CA ARG A 139 -23.84 -26.12 -0.75
C ARG A 139 -25.13 -26.84 -1.15
N ASN A 140 -26.14 -26.87 -0.26
CA ASN A 140 -27.40 -27.54 -0.55
C ASN A 140 -28.26 -26.70 -1.51
N ALA A 141 -28.28 -25.39 -1.34
CA ALA A 141 -28.91 -24.49 -2.29
C ALA A 141 -28.23 -24.59 -3.67
N LEU A 142 -26.89 -24.58 -3.70
CA LEU A 142 -26.12 -24.71 -4.93
C LEU A 142 -26.40 -26.03 -5.66
N SER A 143 -26.45 -27.16 -4.94
CA SER A 143 -26.77 -28.47 -5.53
C SER A 143 -28.14 -28.45 -6.23
N ARG A 144 -29.17 -27.93 -5.55
CA ARG A 144 -30.51 -27.80 -6.13
C ARG A 144 -30.53 -26.89 -7.36
N THR A 145 -29.81 -25.77 -7.29
CA THR A 145 -29.71 -24.84 -8.43
C THR A 145 -28.98 -25.47 -9.63
N ILE A 146 -27.94 -26.27 -9.41
CA ILE A 146 -27.24 -26.98 -10.50
C ILE A 146 -28.16 -28.02 -11.16
N GLU A 147 -28.96 -28.75 -10.38
CA GLU A 147 -29.97 -29.67 -10.91
C GLU A 147 -31.02 -28.94 -11.76
N GLU A 148 -31.50 -27.78 -11.29
CA GLU A 148 -32.46 -26.94 -12.01
C GLU A 148 -31.86 -26.41 -13.33
N ILE A 149 -30.60 -25.97 -13.32
CA ILE A 149 -29.87 -25.59 -14.53
C ILE A 149 -29.78 -26.76 -15.50
N GLY A 150 -29.43 -27.95 -14.99
CA GLY A 150 -29.36 -29.18 -15.77
C GLY A 150 -30.69 -29.52 -16.46
N ALA A 151 -31.80 -29.38 -15.74
CA ALA A 151 -33.14 -29.60 -16.29
C ALA A 151 -33.52 -28.56 -17.35
N ARG A 152 -33.07 -27.30 -17.20
CA ARG A 152 -33.42 -26.19 -18.09
C ARG A 152 -32.57 -26.15 -19.36
N PHE A 153 -31.26 -26.29 -19.23
CA PHE A 153 -30.31 -26.04 -20.32
C PHE A 153 -29.52 -27.28 -20.74
N GLY A 154 -29.64 -28.37 -19.99
CA GLY A 154 -28.79 -29.54 -20.14
C GLY A 154 -27.45 -29.35 -19.45
N ARG A 155 -26.43 -30.04 -19.94
CA ARG A 155 -25.10 -30.09 -19.32
C ARG A 155 -24.42 -28.71 -19.31
N ILE A 156 -23.85 -28.34 -18.16
CA ILE A 156 -22.99 -27.17 -18.02
C ILE A 156 -21.67 -27.47 -18.73
N THR A 157 -21.25 -26.60 -19.66
CA THR A 157 -20.02 -26.78 -20.44
C THR A 157 -18.92 -25.77 -20.09
N GLY A 158 -19.23 -24.73 -19.31
CA GLY A 158 -18.21 -23.80 -18.83
C GLY A 158 -18.64 -23.06 -17.57
N ILE A 159 -17.65 -22.65 -16.78
CA ILE A 159 -17.88 -21.89 -15.53
C ILE A 159 -17.08 -20.59 -15.56
N VAL A 160 -17.71 -19.47 -15.18
CA VAL A 160 -17.04 -18.23 -14.82
C VAL A 160 -17.39 -17.87 -13.38
N HIS A 161 -16.40 -17.86 -12.49
CA HIS A 161 -16.59 -17.56 -11.09
C HIS A 161 -16.03 -16.19 -10.72
N GLY A 162 -16.91 -15.22 -10.54
CA GLY A 162 -16.57 -13.88 -10.03
C GLY A 162 -17.23 -13.54 -8.70
N ALA A 163 -17.83 -14.51 -8.00
CA ALA A 163 -18.34 -14.28 -6.66
C ALA A 163 -17.19 -13.99 -5.68
N GLY A 164 -17.42 -13.02 -4.81
CA GLY A 164 -16.43 -12.61 -3.84
C GLY A 164 -16.88 -11.40 -3.06
N VAL A 165 -16.36 -11.29 -1.85
CA VAL A 165 -16.50 -10.11 -0.99
C VAL A 165 -15.13 -9.73 -0.46
N LYS A 166 -14.99 -8.50 0.00
CA LYS A 166 -13.82 -8.05 0.75
C LYS A 166 -14.20 -7.61 2.15
N TRP A 167 -13.27 -7.76 3.07
CA TRP A 167 -13.40 -7.27 4.43
C TRP A 167 -12.07 -6.68 4.89
N ASP A 168 -11.95 -5.35 4.75
CA ASP A 168 -10.69 -4.65 4.95
C ASP A 168 -10.50 -4.33 6.45
N ALA A 169 -9.48 -4.91 7.07
CA ALA A 169 -9.06 -4.60 8.43
C ALA A 169 -7.57 -4.94 8.65
N PRO A 170 -6.86 -4.22 9.54
CA PRO A 170 -5.54 -4.64 9.99
C PRO A 170 -5.55 -6.09 10.46
N LEU A 171 -4.44 -6.81 10.26
CA LEU A 171 -4.37 -8.26 10.51
C LEU A 171 -4.75 -8.59 11.97
N GLU A 172 -4.34 -7.77 12.92
CA GLU A 172 -4.65 -7.87 14.34
C GLU A 172 -6.14 -7.69 14.69
N LYS A 173 -6.96 -7.20 13.74
CA LYS A 173 -8.42 -7.03 13.89
C LYS A 173 -9.23 -8.05 13.08
N LEU A 174 -8.58 -8.92 12.32
CA LEU A 174 -9.26 -9.97 11.57
C LEU A 174 -9.63 -11.13 12.50
N THR A 175 -10.92 -11.48 12.54
CA THR A 175 -11.45 -12.61 13.32
C THR A 175 -11.70 -13.79 12.37
N PRO A 176 -11.82 -15.05 12.85
CA PRO A 176 -12.15 -16.19 12.00
C PRO A 176 -13.38 -15.98 11.12
N ARG A 177 -14.41 -15.29 11.64
CA ARG A 177 -15.60 -14.91 10.88
C ARG A 177 -15.29 -14.01 9.68
N HIS A 178 -14.33 -13.08 9.81
CA HIS A 178 -13.91 -12.21 8.69
C HIS A 178 -13.14 -13.00 7.61
N TRP A 179 -12.42 -14.05 8.00
CA TRP A 179 -11.75 -14.95 7.06
C TRP A 179 -12.77 -15.81 6.34
N GLU A 180 -13.66 -16.48 7.08
CA GLU A 180 -14.73 -17.31 6.55
C GLU A 180 -15.63 -16.52 5.57
N ALA A 181 -16.03 -15.30 5.93
CA ALA A 181 -16.85 -14.46 5.06
C ALA A 181 -16.21 -14.17 3.69
N VAL A 182 -14.87 -14.10 3.62
CA VAL A 182 -14.11 -13.83 2.38
C VAL A 182 -13.76 -15.12 1.64
N PHE A 183 -13.43 -16.20 2.36
CA PHE A 183 -13.08 -17.50 1.79
C PHE A 183 -14.28 -18.27 1.26
N ALA A 184 -15.41 -18.26 1.97
CA ALA A 184 -16.59 -19.04 1.61
C ALA A 184 -17.10 -18.75 0.18
N PRO A 185 -17.35 -17.49 -0.24
CA PRO A 185 -17.86 -17.22 -1.58
C PRO A 185 -16.81 -17.38 -2.69
N LYS A 186 -15.56 -17.74 -2.35
CA LYS A 186 -14.42 -17.71 -3.26
C LYS A 186 -13.69 -19.04 -3.38
N VAL A 187 -13.13 -19.52 -2.28
CA VAL A 187 -12.46 -20.82 -2.21
C VAL A 187 -13.51 -21.91 -2.02
N GLY A 188 -14.35 -21.79 -0.99
CA GLY A 188 -15.38 -22.79 -0.69
C GLY A 188 -16.42 -22.96 -1.81
N ALA A 189 -16.71 -21.88 -2.54
CA ALA A 189 -17.55 -21.91 -3.73
C ALA A 189 -16.92 -22.73 -4.87
N VAL A 190 -15.62 -22.55 -5.16
CA VAL A 190 -14.93 -23.32 -6.20
C VAL A 190 -14.80 -24.79 -5.80
N GLU A 191 -14.52 -25.08 -4.54
CA GLU A 191 -14.54 -26.46 -4.00
C GLU A 191 -15.92 -27.10 -4.18
N SER A 192 -16.99 -26.37 -3.82
CA SER A 192 -18.36 -26.87 -3.97
C SER A 192 -18.75 -27.09 -5.42
N LEU A 193 -18.43 -26.16 -6.32
CA LEU A 193 -18.66 -26.30 -7.77
C LEU A 193 -17.90 -27.50 -8.33
N SER A 194 -16.64 -27.68 -7.94
CA SER A 194 -15.78 -28.80 -8.37
C SER A 194 -16.28 -30.16 -7.89
N ALA A 195 -16.98 -30.19 -6.76
CA ALA A 195 -17.57 -31.42 -6.21
C ALA A 195 -18.97 -31.72 -6.74
N LEU A 196 -19.71 -30.72 -7.22
CA LEU A 196 -21.11 -30.85 -7.66
C LEU A 196 -21.25 -30.94 -9.19
N ILE A 197 -20.24 -30.50 -9.94
CA ILE A 197 -20.24 -30.52 -11.40
C ILE A 197 -19.17 -31.51 -11.86
N ASP A 198 -19.53 -32.35 -12.84
CA ASP A 198 -18.58 -33.21 -13.53
C ASP A 198 -17.56 -32.34 -14.29
N LEU A 199 -16.35 -32.24 -13.75
CA LEU A 199 -15.29 -31.40 -14.29
C LEU A 199 -14.79 -31.88 -15.66
N ASP A 200 -14.86 -33.17 -15.95
CA ASP A 200 -14.46 -33.71 -17.26
C ASP A 200 -15.47 -33.37 -18.36
N SER A 201 -16.66 -32.92 -17.97
CA SER A 201 -17.66 -32.39 -18.88
C SER A 201 -17.46 -30.92 -19.25
N LEU A 202 -16.61 -30.20 -18.50
CA LEU A 202 -16.33 -28.79 -18.72
C LEU A 202 -15.29 -28.59 -19.82
N ARG A 203 -15.54 -27.59 -20.65
CA ARG A 203 -14.57 -27.05 -21.61
C ARG A 203 -13.61 -26.09 -20.91
N PHE A 204 -14.13 -25.29 -19.99
CA PHE A 204 -13.34 -24.33 -19.22
C PHE A 204 -13.93 -24.04 -17.84
N PHE A 205 -13.06 -23.62 -16.93
CA PHE A 205 -13.40 -23.06 -15.63
C PHE A 205 -12.51 -21.84 -15.38
N VAL A 206 -13.08 -20.64 -15.46
CA VAL A 206 -12.36 -19.39 -15.20
C VAL A 206 -12.79 -18.80 -13.85
N VAL A 207 -11.83 -18.39 -13.03
CA VAL A 207 -12.09 -17.66 -11.78
C VAL A 207 -11.48 -16.27 -11.86
N LEU A 208 -12.19 -15.26 -11.37
CA LEU A 208 -11.65 -13.91 -11.20
C LEU A 208 -10.91 -13.85 -9.87
N SER A 209 -9.59 -13.71 -9.90
CA SER A 209 -8.72 -13.41 -8.77
C SER A 209 -8.40 -11.91 -8.72
N SER A 210 -7.46 -11.52 -7.87
CA SER A 210 -7.02 -10.14 -7.73
C SER A 210 -5.52 -10.06 -7.71
N ILE A 211 -4.99 -8.97 -8.25
CA ILE A 211 -3.58 -8.62 -8.17
C ILE A 211 -3.06 -8.55 -6.72
N ALA A 212 -3.94 -8.32 -5.74
CA ALA A 212 -3.62 -8.40 -4.32
C ALA A 212 -3.14 -9.80 -3.89
N ALA A 213 -3.45 -10.86 -4.62
CA ALA A 213 -2.91 -12.20 -4.37
C ALA A 213 -1.42 -12.34 -4.73
N LEU A 214 -0.92 -11.50 -5.62
CA LEU A 214 0.50 -11.47 -6.00
C LEU A 214 1.28 -10.54 -5.07
N TYR A 215 0.72 -9.36 -4.81
CA TYR A 215 1.46 -8.28 -4.18
C TYR A 215 1.09 -7.99 -2.73
N GLY A 216 -0.01 -8.58 -2.24
CA GLY A 216 -0.65 -8.15 -1.00
C GLY A 216 -1.28 -6.76 -1.13
N ASN A 217 -2.07 -6.39 -0.13
CA ASN A 217 -2.52 -5.02 0.04
C ASN A 217 -2.71 -4.75 1.53
N ALA A 218 -2.46 -3.51 1.96
CA ALA A 218 -2.65 -3.12 3.35
C ALA A 218 -4.11 -3.40 3.77
N THR A 219 -4.30 -3.87 5.00
CA THR A 219 -5.61 -4.24 5.58
C THR A 219 -6.40 -5.32 4.84
N GLN A 220 -5.83 -6.00 3.84
CA GLN A 220 -6.52 -6.99 3.01
C GLN A 220 -5.90 -8.39 3.09
N GLY A 221 -5.38 -8.78 4.26
CA GLY A 221 -4.69 -10.07 4.44
C GLY A 221 -5.55 -11.29 4.10
N ASN A 222 -6.81 -11.30 4.56
CA ASN A 222 -7.80 -12.34 4.23
C ASN A 222 -8.15 -12.37 2.73
N TYR A 223 -8.31 -11.20 2.11
CA TYR A 223 -8.64 -11.09 0.69
C TYR A 223 -7.49 -11.53 -0.21
N ALA A 224 -6.26 -11.11 0.06
CA ALA A 224 -5.07 -11.56 -0.65
C ALA A 224 -4.90 -13.08 -0.53
N ALA A 225 -5.09 -13.64 0.67
CA ALA A 225 -5.00 -15.07 0.91
C ALA A 225 -6.06 -15.88 0.15
N ALA A 226 -7.33 -15.47 0.18
CA ALA A 226 -8.41 -16.15 -0.55
C ALA A 226 -8.18 -16.15 -2.07
N ASN A 227 -7.72 -15.01 -2.62
CA ASN A 227 -7.41 -14.89 -4.04
C ASN A 227 -6.15 -15.67 -4.45
N ARG A 228 -5.18 -15.85 -3.55
CA ARG A 228 -4.02 -16.72 -3.76
C ARG A 228 -4.43 -18.20 -3.73
N ALA A 229 -5.24 -18.59 -2.74
CA ALA A 229 -5.71 -19.95 -2.55
C ALA A 229 -6.53 -20.45 -3.74
N VAL A 230 -7.45 -19.63 -4.26
CA VAL A 230 -8.26 -20.03 -5.42
C VAL A 230 -7.39 -20.24 -6.68
N VAL A 231 -6.28 -19.50 -6.86
CA VAL A 231 -5.37 -19.73 -7.99
C VAL A 231 -4.64 -21.07 -7.86
N ALA A 232 -4.21 -21.42 -6.65
CA ALA A 232 -3.60 -22.73 -6.40
C ALA A 232 -4.60 -23.86 -6.68
N LEU A 233 -5.85 -23.69 -6.25
CA LEU A 233 -6.93 -24.64 -6.54
C LEU A 233 -7.14 -24.80 -8.06
N MET A 234 -7.19 -23.70 -8.82
CA MET A 234 -7.31 -23.78 -10.28
C MET A 234 -6.15 -24.50 -10.95
N ARG A 235 -4.92 -24.37 -10.42
CA ARG A 235 -3.76 -25.12 -10.94
C ARG A 235 -3.94 -26.62 -10.73
N ASN A 236 -4.35 -27.03 -9.54
CA ASN A 236 -4.63 -28.43 -9.26
C ASN A 236 -5.75 -28.99 -10.15
N LEU A 237 -6.83 -28.23 -10.35
CA LEU A 237 -7.91 -28.63 -11.24
C LEU A 237 -7.47 -28.75 -12.69
N HIS A 238 -6.60 -27.85 -13.18
CA HIS A 238 -6.04 -27.92 -14.53
C HIS A 238 -5.13 -29.14 -14.73
N GLU A 239 -4.31 -29.47 -13.72
CA GLU A 239 -3.42 -30.64 -13.78
C GLU A 239 -4.18 -31.96 -13.70
N ALA A 240 -5.28 -31.99 -12.94
CA ALA A 240 -6.08 -33.20 -12.73
C ALA A 240 -7.10 -33.49 -13.84
N HIS A 241 -7.54 -32.47 -14.58
CA HIS A 241 -8.63 -32.58 -15.56
C HIS A 241 -8.25 -32.01 -16.92
N GLY A 242 -8.84 -32.55 -18.00
CA GLY A 242 -8.59 -32.11 -19.37
C GLY A 242 -9.21 -30.76 -19.77
N MET A 243 -9.73 -29.98 -18.82
CA MET A 243 -10.41 -28.70 -19.06
C MET A 243 -9.47 -27.49 -18.97
N LEU A 244 -9.86 -26.39 -19.62
CA LEU A 244 -9.16 -25.10 -19.47
C LEU A 244 -9.51 -24.45 -18.12
N ALA A 245 -8.70 -24.69 -17.10
CA ALA A 245 -8.87 -24.08 -15.78
C ALA A 245 -7.94 -22.85 -15.64
N LYS A 246 -8.53 -21.64 -15.53
CA LYS A 246 -7.79 -20.38 -15.44
C LYS A 246 -8.20 -19.52 -14.24
N ALA A 247 -7.24 -18.79 -13.70
CA ALA A 247 -7.42 -17.76 -12.69
C ALA A 247 -6.87 -16.43 -13.21
N ILE A 248 -7.74 -15.42 -13.29
CA ILE A 248 -7.39 -14.10 -13.81
C ILE A 248 -7.07 -13.15 -12.66
N TYR A 249 -5.85 -12.69 -12.52
CA TYR A 249 -5.51 -11.64 -11.56
C TYR A 249 -6.02 -10.29 -12.05
N CYS A 250 -7.17 -9.86 -11.54
CA CYS A 250 -7.76 -8.59 -11.93
C CYS A 250 -7.07 -7.40 -11.25
N PRO A 251 -6.89 -6.28 -11.96
CA PRO A 251 -6.48 -5.02 -11.37
C PRO A 251 -7.71 -4.37 -10.68
N PRO A 252 -7.54 -3.24 -9.99
CA PRO A 252 -8.67 -2.38 -9.63
C PRO A 252 -9.48 -2.04 -10.90
N ILE A 253 -10.81 -2.15 -10.83
CA ILE A 253 -11.72 -1.87 -11.95
C ILE A 253 -12.51 -0.61 -11.65
N SER A 254 -12.53 0.30 -12.62
CA SER A 254 -13.23 1.57 -12.49
C SER A 254 -14.74 1.43 -12.62
N GLY A 255 -15.49 2.27 -11.89
CA GLY A 255 -16.93 2.47 -12.06
C GLY A 255 -17.86 1.33 -11.63
N VAL A 256 -17.36 0.10 -11.44
CA VAL A 256 -18.17 -1.06 -11.03
C VAL A 256 -17.42 -1.97 -10.04
N GLY A 257 -18.17 -2.72 -9.24
CA GLY A 257 -17.61 -3.72 -8.33
C GLY A 257 -16.86 -3.15 -7.12
N MET A 258 -15.96 -3.93 -6.54
CA MET A 258 -15.32 -3.66 -5.24
C MET A 258 -14.37 -2.44 -5.22
N ALA A 259 -14.02 -1.89 -6.38
CA ALA A 259 -13.15 -0.74 -6.56
C ALA A 259 -13.87 0.47 -7.21
N ALA A 260 -15.20 0.49 -7.21
CA ALA A 260 -16.00 1.54 -7.85
C ALA A 260 -15.85 2.94 -7.22
N ASP A 261 -15.24 3.05 -6.03
CA ASP A 261 -15.03 4.34 -5.36
C ASP A 261 -14.01 5.22 -6.12
N PRO A 262 -14.44 6.39 -6.65
CA PRO A 262 -13.55 7.31 -7.35
C PRO A 262 -12.42 7.87 -6.47
N GLY A 263 -12.60 7.90 -5.14
CA GLY A 263 -11.55 8.27 -4.19
C GLY A 263 -10.41 7.25 -4.16
N LEU A 264 -10.76 5.97 -4.01
CA LEU A 264 -9.83 4.84 -4.07
C LEU A 264 -9.10 4.77 -5.41
N LEU A 265 -9.79 4.93 -6.55
CA LEU A 265 -9.15 4.87 -7.88
C LEU A 265 -8.17 6.01 -8.13
N ARG A 266 -8.49 7.22 -7.67
CA ARG A 266 -7.53 8.35 -7.70
C ARG A 266 -6.30 8.06 -6.84
N HIS A 267 -6.50 7.52 -5.64
CA HIS A 267 -5.40 7.15 -4.76
C HIS A 267 -4.51 6.07 -5.38
N LEU A 268 -5.09 5.04 -6.00
CA LEU A 268 -4.34 4.00 -6.70
C LEU A 268 -3.57 4.54 -7.92
N GLY A 269 -4.18 5.44 -8.69
CA GLY A 269 -3.49 6.15 -9.77
C GLY A 269 -2.31 6.99 -9.28
N GLN A 270 -2.42 7.63 -8.11
CA GLN A 270 -1.31 8.36 -7.46
C GLN A 270 -0.18 7.43 -7.02
N LEU A 271 -0.47 6.14 -6.75
CA LEU A 271 0.53 5.11 -6.43
C LEU A 271 1.13 4.45 -7.68
N GLY A 272 0.79 4.93 -8.88
CA GLY A 272 1.24 4.36 -10.16
C GLY A 272 0.59 3.01 -10.49
N ILE A 273 -0.52 2.68 -9.83
CA ILE A 273 -1.32 1.48 -10.10
C ILE A 273 -2.39 1.86 -11.12
N ASP A 274 -2.24 1.38 -12.35
CA ASP A 274 -3.25 1.52 -13.39
C ASP A 274 -4.48 0.68 -13.03
N TYR A 275 -5.65 1.20 -13.37
CA TYR A 275 -6.93 0.52 -13.18
C TYR A 275 -7.55 0.22 -14.55
N GLY A 276 -8.27 -0.91 -14.62
CA GLY A 276 -8.96 -1.31 -15.83
C GLY A 276 -10.33 -0.66 -16.00
N THR A 277 -10.84 -0.66 -17.23
CA THR A 277 -12.27 -0.45 -17.48
C THR A 277 -13.02 -1.79 -17.44
N PRO A 278 -14.31 -1.80 -17.06
CA PRO A 278 -15.11 -3.02 -17.04
C PRO A 278 -15.18 -3.71 -18.40
N GLU A 279 -15.30 -2.93 -19.48
CA GLU A 279 -15.41 -3.42 -20.84
C GLU A 279 -14.11 -4.09 -21.31
N ALA A 280 -12.96 -3.52 -20.95
CA ALA A 280 -11.67 -4.08 -21.33
C ALA A 280 -11.36 -5.38 -20.57
N LEU A 281 -11.69 -5.46 -19.27
CA LEU A 281 -11.58 -6.73 -18.54
C LEU A 281 -12.56 -7.77 -19.08
N ALA A 282 -13.80 -7.38 -19.39
CA ALA A 282 -14.78 -8.28 -19.97
C ALA A 282 -14.31 -8.87 -21.31
N ALA A 283 -13.76 -8.02 -22.19
CA ALA A 283 -13.17 -8.45 -23.45
C ALA A 283 -11.98 -9.39 -23.23
N PHE A 284 -11.09 -9.05 -22.29
CA PHE A 284 -9.93 -9.87 -21.95
C PHE A 284 -10.32 -11.26 -21.43
N VAL A 285 -11.31 -11.34 -20.52
CA VAL A 285 -11.81 -12.63 -20.01
C VAL A 285 -12.40 -13.47 -21.13
N ALA A 286 -13.16 -12.86 -22.04
CA ALA A 286 -13.70 -13.56 -23.21
C ALA A 286 -12.59 -14.05 -24.17
N ASP A 287 -11.55 -13.26 -24.38
CA ASP A 287 -10.37 -13.65 -25.16
C ASP A 287 -9.62 -14.82 -24.51
N GLU A 288 -9.47 -14.81 -23.18
CA GLU A 288 -8.79 -15.88 -22.43
C GLU A 288 -9.56 -17.20 -22.41
N ILE A 289 -10.90 -17.14 -22.41
CA ILE A 289 -11.77 -18.31 -22.59
C ILE A 289 -11.60 -18.88 -23.99
N ALA A 290 -11.53 -18.03 -25.01
CA ALA A 290 -11.30 -18.46 -26.38
C ALA A 290 -9.86 -18.94 -26.61
N SER A 291 -8.89 -18.57 -25.77
CA SER A 291 -7.48 -18.92 -25.95
C SER A 291 -7.19 -20.39 -25.63
N ALA A 292 -6.41 -21.05 -26.50
CA ALA A 292 -5.85 -22.39 -26.26
C ALA A 292 -4.59 -22.36 -25.36
N ASP A 293 -4.26 -21.21 -24.78
CA ASP A 293 -3.12 -21.06 -23.87
C ASP A 293 -3.35 -21.86 -22.57
N PRO A 294 -2.49 -22.86 -22.25
CA PRO A 294 -2.61 -23.67 -21.04
C PRO A 294 -2.21 -22.91 -19.76
N GLU A 295 -1.74 -21.65 -19.86
CA GLU A 295 -1.41 -20.86 -18.67
C GLU A 295 -2.61 -20.70 -17.73
N VAL A 296 -2.49 -21.30 -16.55
CA VAL A 296 -3.53 -21.29 -15.52
C VAL A 296 -3.67 -19.91 -14.89
N ALA A 297 -2.57 -19.19 -14.64
CA ALA A 297 -2.58 -17.98 -13.83
C ALA A 297 -2.22 -16.77 -14.68
N VAL A 298 -3.24 -16.10 -15.20
CA VAL A 298 -3.09 -15.00 -16.15
C VAL A 298 -3.33 -13.67 -15.45
N ALA A 299 -2.45 -12.69 -15.66
CA ALA A 299 -2.60 -11.36 -15.07
C ALA A 299 -3.00 -10.34 -16.13
N TRP A 300 -4.06 -9.58 -15.87
CA TRP A 300 -4.41 -8.43 -16.69
C TRP A 300 -4.22 -7.17 -15.87
N HIS A 301 -3.11 -6.46 -16.08
CA HIS A 301 -2.85 -5.22 -15.37
C HIS A 301 -2.02 -4.27 -16.24
N GLY A 302 -2.19 -2.97 -16.03
CA GLY A 302 -1.25 -1.96 -16.52
C GLY A 302 -0.04 -1.86 -15.58
N ARG A 303 0.46 -0.66 -15.34
CA ARG A 303 1.45 -0.41 -14.28
C ARG A 303 0.88 -0.83 -12.94
N VAL A 304 1.68 -1.50 -12.13
CA VAL A 304 1.32 -1.92 -10.76
C VAL A 304 2.06 -1.10 -9.71
N GLY A 305 2.65 0.02 -10.14
CA GLY A 305 3.44 0.92 -9.31
C GLY A 305 4.53 0.19 -8.52
N ALA A 306 4.70 0.58 -7.26
CA ALA A 306 5.68 -0.01 -6.36
C ALA A 306 5.49 -1.52 -6.10
N LEU A 307 4.35 -2.11 -6.45
CA LEU A 307 4.10 -3.54 -6.27
C LEU A 307 4.95 -4.41 -7.22
N ALA A 308 5.37 -3.88 -8.39
CA ALA A 308 6.22 -4.59 -9.36
C ALA A 308 7.58 -5.02 -8.76
N ARG A 309 8.09 -4.25 -7.79
CA ARG A 309 9.45 -4.41 -7.27
C ARG A 309 9.62 -5.56 -6.28
N TYR A 310 8.53 -6.21 -5.87
CA TYR A 310 8.61 -7.39 -5.00
C TYR A 310 9.12 -8.65 -5.71
N PHE A 311 9.16 -8.69 -7.05
CA PHE A 311 9.57 -9.88 -7.81
C PHE A 311 10.43 -9.61 -9.06
N ALA A 312 10.88 -8.38 -9.30
CA ALA A 312 11.83 -8.08 -10.39
C ALA A 312 13.25 -8.67 -10.17
N GLN A 313 13.49 -9.43 -9.09
CA GLN A 313 14.72 -10.21 -8.95
C GLN A 313 14.51 -11.59 -9.59
N PRO A 314 15.30 -11.97 -10.62
CA PRO A 314 15.24 -13.32 -11.17
C PRO A 314 15.67 -14.33 -10.09
N PRO A 315 15.18 -15.59 -10.17
CA PRO A 315 15.59 -16.64 -9.25
C PRO A 315 17.09 -16.84 -9.36
N ALA A 316 17.82 -16.61 -8.27
CA ALA A 316 19.22 -16.94 -8.17
C ALA A 316 19.36 -18.47 -8.12
N GLY A 317 19.55 -19.10 -9.29
CA GLY A 317 19.73 -20.56 -9.33
C GLY A 317 19.91 -21.14 -10.73
N LYS A 318 21.11 -21.00 -11.30
CA LYS A 318 21.77 -22.10 -12.03
C LYS A 318 23.27 -22.05 -11.75
N ASP A 319 23.73 -23.13 -11.15
CA ASP A 319 25.12 -23.48 -10.83
C ASP A 319 25.92 -23.70 -12.15
N PRO A 320 27.08 -23.07 -12.39
CA PRO A 320 27.90 -23.33 -13.57
C PRO A 320 28.93 -24.41 -13.25
N GLY A 321 28.49 -25.67 -13.27
CA GLY A 321 29.29 -26.83 -12.90
C GLY A 321 29.25 -27.98 -13.91
N ARG A 322 29.30 -27.71 -15.22
CA ARG A 322 29.75 -28.70 -16.22
C ARG A 322 30.21 -28.01 -17.50
N SER A 323 31.53 -28.00 -17.68
CA SER A 323 32.22 -27.60 -18.90
C SER A 323 32.11 -28.68 -19.97
N GLU A 324 31.57 -28.35 -21.13
CA GLU A 324 32.13 -28.81 -22.40
C GLU A 324 32.43 -27.58 -23.25
N GLY A 325 33.64 -27.56 -23.81
CA GLY A 325 34.35 -26.36 -24.23
C GLY A 325 33.90 -25.72 -25.54
N GLY A 326 34.18 -24.42 -25.65
CA GLY A 326 34.02 -23.65 -26.87
C GLY A 326 34.33 -22.17 -26.71
N ASN A 327 35.61 -21.83 -26.55
CA ASN A 327 36.32 -20.56 -26.80
C ASN A 327 35.67 -19.18 -26.54
N GLY A 328 36.34 -18.41 -25.66
CA GLY A 328 36.37 -16.94 -25.62
C GLY A 328 35.40 -16.34 -24.60
N THR A 329 35.80 -15.93 -23.40
CA THR A 329 36.81 -14.92 -23.06
C THR A 329 37.10 -15.01 -21.55
N ARG A 330 38.33 -14.68 -21.14
CA ARG A 330 38.86 -14.81 -19.76
C ARG A 330 37.96 -14.15 -18.71
N GLN A 331 37.55 -14.91 -17.70
CA GLN A 331 37.20 -14.40 -16.37
C GLN A 331 38.47 -13.82 -15.70
N PRO A 332 38.41 -12.64 -15.07
CA PRO A 332 39.40 -12.26 -14.08
C PRO A 332 38.98 -12.75 -12.69
N THR A 333 39.96 -13.33 -12.00
CA THR A 333 40.03 -13.61 -10.57
C THR A 333 39.71 -12.39 -9.70
N PRO A 334 39.31 -12.59 -8.43
CA PRO A 334 38.88 -11.51 -7.53
C PRO A 334 40.05 -10.55 -7.26
N HIS A 335 39.90 -9.33 -7.77
CA HIS A 335 40.72 -8.18 -7.42
C HIS A 335 39.92 -7.25 -6.49
N PRO A 336 40.58 -6.49 -5.59
CA PRO A 336 39.92 -5.54 -4.71
C PRO A 336 39.17 -4.48 -5.54
N PRO A 337 38.10 -3.88 -4.99
CA PRO A 337 37.16 -3.07 -5.77
C PRO A 337 37.87 -1.88 -6.45
N THR A 338 37.69 -1.77 -7.77
CA THR A 338 38.05 -0.57 -8.55
C THR A 338 37.10 0.58 -8.22
N GLU A 339 37.65 1.79 -8.04
CA GLU A 339 36.90 3.04 -7.98
C GLU A 339 35.92 3.16 -9.16
N GLY A 340 34.63 3.46 -8.94
CA GLY A 340 33.78 3.86 -10.08
C GLY A 340 32.26 3.80 -10.01
N GLU A 341 31.59 3.09 -9.08
CA GLU A 341 30.11 3.11 -9.00
C GLU A 341 29.65 3.61 -7.62
N ASP A 342 29.14 4.85 -7.59
CA ASP A 342 28.52 5.47 -6.41
C ASP A 342 27.03 5.07 -6.39
N PRO A 343 26.55 4.27 -5.43
CA PRO A 343 25.14 3.84 -5.40
C PRO A 343 24.16 4.98 -5.07
N PHE A 344 24.65 6.16 -4.68
CA PHE A 344 23.83 7.30 -4.29
C PHE A 344 23.72 8.39 -5.36
N PHE A 345 24.82 8.74 -6.04
CA PHE A 345 24.83 9.67 -7.18
C PHE A 345 24.90 8.89 -8.48
N ASP A 346 24.07 9.23 -9.46
CA ASP A 346 24.01 8.49 -10.72
C ASP A 346 25.32 8.64 -11.51
N ARG A 347 25.91 9.86 -11.54
CA ARG A 347 27.13 10.16 -12.32
C ARG A 347 27.95 11.30 -11.73
N VAL A 348 29.27 11.27 -11.93
CA VAL A 348 30.16 12.43 -11.77
C VAL A 348 30.27 13.14 -13.13
N LEU A 349 29.85 14.40 -13.19
CA LEU A 349 29.86 15.22 -14.42
C LEU A 349 31.14 16.04 -14.55
N GLU A 350 31.68 16.52 -13.43
CA GLU A 350 32.91 17.32 -13.36
C GLU A 350 33.58 17.03 -12.01
N HIS A 351 34.90 16.88 -11.98
CA HIS A 351 35.64 16.76 -10.73
C HIS A 351 37.02 17.40 -10.85
N GLN A 352 37.23 18.46 -10.07
CA GLN A 352 38.50 19.14 -9.85
C GLN A 352 38.85 18.95 -8.37
N PRO A 353 39.78 18.03 -8.05
CA PRO A 353 40.08 17.65 -6.67
C PRO A 353 40.38 18.87 -5.79
N ASN A 354 39.78 18.91 -4.60
CA ASN A 354 39.92 19.98 -3.60
C ASN A 354 39.40 21.37 -4.01
N GLU A 355 38.77 21.51 -5.18
CA GLU A 355 38.23 22.79 -5.66
C GLU A 355 36.74 22.69 -5.97
N ARG A 356 36.34 21.69 -6.77
CA ARG A 356 34.98 21.61 -7.30
C ARG A 356 34.57 20.20 -7.71
N ILE A 357 33.31 19.86 -7.50
CA ILE A 357 32.68 18.66 -8.04
C ILE A 357 31.26 18.97 -8.51
N VAL A 358 30.85 18.35 -9.62
CA VAL A 358 29.49 18.37 -10.12
C VAL A 358 29.02 16.94 -10.26
N LEU A 359 27.92 16.62 -9.59
CA LEU A 359 27.31 15.31 -9.55
C LEU A 359 25.91 15.37 -10.17
N GLU A 360 25.46 14.25 -10.71
CA GLU A 360 24.09 14.04 -11.16
C GLU A 360 23.34 13.18 -10.14
N LYS A 361 22.11 13.57 -9.80
CA LYS A 361 21.19 12.79 -8.97
C LYS A 361 19.81 12.77 -9.59
N THR A 362 19.23 11.60 -9.73
CA THR A 362 17.83 11.41 -10.12
C THR A 362 17.02 11.04 -8.88
N PHE A 363 16.00 11.85 -8.58
CA PHE A 363 14.95 11.50 -7.65
C PHE A 363 13.88 10.73 -8.39
N ASP A 364 13.43 9.63 -7.83
CA ASP A 364 12.57 8.71 -8.55
C ASP A 364 11.64 8.03 -7.56
N VAL A 365 10.32 8.12 -7.74
CA VAL A 365 9.37 7.41 -6.88
C VAL A 365 9.54 5.89 -6.96
N GLU A 366 10.13 5.40 -8.06
CA GLU A 366 10.54 4.03 -8.28
C GLU A 366 11.91 3.67 -7.69
N ARG A 367 12.59 4.55 -6.95
CA ARG A 367 13.78 4.18 -6.17
C ARG A 367 13.67 4.69 -4.75
N ASP A 368 13.20 5.91 -4.62
CA ASP A 368 12.98 6.66 -3.39
C ASP A 368 11.49 6.59 -2.99
N ILE A 369 10.98 5.39 -2.68
CA ILE A 369 9.54 5.16 -2.43
C ILE A 369 8.95 6.07 -1.35
N THR A 370 9.77 6.50 -0.39
CA THR A 370 9.39 7.45 0.65
C THR A 370 8.88 8.77 0.08
N LEU A 371 9.27 9.17 -1.14
CA LEU A 371 8.76 10.39 -1.80
C LEU A 371 7.24 10.39 -1.99
N LEU A 372 6.59 9.23 -2.06
CA LEU A 372 5.13 9.13 -2.12
C LEU A 372 4.46 9.58 -0.82
N ASP A 373 5.14 9.39 0.32
CA ASP A 373 4.70 9.87 1.63
C ASP A 373 5.02 11.36 1.87
N HIS A 374 5.61 12.04 0.88
CA HIS A 374 5.80 13.49 0.89
C HIS A 374 5.23 14.10 -0.41
N ALA A 375 3.90 14.02 -0.54
CA ALA A 375 3.17 14.46 -1.72
C ALA A 375 2.19 15.59 -1.40
N ILE A 376 2.30 16.73 -2.10
CA ILE A 376 1.38 17.87 -1.95
C ILE A 376 0.31 17.74 -3.02
N GLU A 377 -0.95 17.61 -2.62
CA GLU A 377 -2.10 17.42 -3.53
C GLU A 377 -1.87 16.22 -4.48
N GLY A 378 -1.22 15.17 -3.98
CA GLY A 378 -0.89 13.95 -4.74
C GLY A 378 0.31 14.08 -5.67
N THR A 379 0.98 15.23 -5.74
CA THR A 379 2.24 15.40 -6.48
C THR A 379 3.42 15.17 -5.54
N PRO A 380 4.28 14.15 -5.76
CA PRO A 380 5.48 13.94 -4.96
C PRO A 380 6.41 15.16 -5.07
N VAL A 381 6.87 15.64 -3.91
CA VAL A 381 7.81 16.76 -3.80
C VAL A 381 9.02 16.28 -3.03
N VAL A 382 10.23 16.59 -3.48
CA VAL A 382 11.44 16.24 -2.72
C VAL A 382 11.42 17.02 -1.39
N PRO A 383 11.42 16.35 -0.22
CA PRO A 383 11.42 17.02 1.06
C PRO A 383 12.72 17.79 1.29
N ALA A 384 12.66 18.86 2.08
CA ALA A 384 13.81 19.70 2.39
C ALA A 384 14.99 18.87 2.94
N VAL A 385 14.70 17.94 3.84
CA VAL A 385 15.70 17.06 4.47
C VAL A 385 16.41 16.12 3.48
N ARG A 386 15.76 15.72 2.37
CA ARG A 386 16.41 14.96 1.29
C ARG A 386 17.33 15.83 0.45
N GLY A 387 16.97 17.10 0.23
CA GLY A 387 17.88 18.06 -0.39
C GLY A 387 19.13 18.29 0.47
N ILE A 388 18.97 18.38 1.80
CA ILE A 388 20.09 18.51 2.76
C ILE A 388 20.98 17.27 2.71
N GLU A 389 20.40 16.06 2.68
CA GLU A 389 21.17 14.82 2.56
C GLU A 389 22.07 14.82 1.32
N VAL A 390 21.52 15.22 0.17
CA VAL A 390 22.25 15.34 -1.10
C VAL A 390 23.37 16.38 -1.00
N PHE A 391 23.14 17.50 -0.30
CA PHE A 391 24.16 18.52 -0.04
C PHE A 391 25.36 17.95 0.69
N LEU A 392 25.10 17.25 1.79
CA LEU A 392 26.15 16.71 2.66
C LEU A 392 26.91 15.60 1.96
N ALA A 393 26.22 14.74 1.21
CA ALA A 393 26.85 13.71 0.41
C ALA A 393 27.80 14.33 -0.63
N ALA A 394 27.36 15.35 -1.38
CA ALA A 394 28.19 16.01 -2.40
C ALA A 394 29.42 16.71 -1.80
N ALA A 395 29.23 17.47 -0.71
CA ALA A 395 30.32 18.11 0.02
C ALA A 395 31.36 17.10 0.52
N SER A 396 30.89 15.94 0.98
CA SER A 396 31.77 14.85 1.46
C SER A 396 32.52 14.13 0.35
N ARG A 397 31.99 14.13 -0.89
CA ARG A 397 32.75 13.64 -2.06
C ARG A 397 33.87 14.61 -2.42
N LEU A 398 33.62 15.92 -2.34
CA LEU A 398 34.65 16.92 -2.64
C LEU A 398 35.78 16.91 -1.60
N PHE A 399 35.45 16.72 -0.32
CA PHE A 399 36.43 16.64 0.77
C PHE A 399 36.26 15.36 1.60
N PRO A 400 36.72 14.20 1.09
CA PRO A 400 36.57 12.92 1.78
C PRO A 400 37.21 12.91 3.16
N GLY A 401 36.54 12.27 4.13
CA GLY A 401 37.05 12.09 5.49
C GLY A 401 36.93 13.32 6.41
N LYS A 402 36.64 14.51 5.87
CA LYS A 402 36.33 15.69 6.69
C LYS A 402 34.99 15.51 7.41
N ARG A 403 34.92 16.02 8.63
CA ARG A 403 33.69 16.05 9.42
C ARG A 403 32.97 17.37 9.15
N ILE A 404 31.64 17.30 9.05
CA ILE A 404 30.79 18.47 8.87
C ILE A 404 30.48 19.10 10.21
N GLU A 405 30.75 20.39 10.34
CA GLU A 405 30.51 21.19 11.55
C GLU A 405 29.14 21.89 11.51
N SER A 406 28.79 22.45 10.35
CA SER A 406 27.50 23.12 10.16
C SER A 406 27.15 23.27 8.68
N LEU A 407 25.87 23.48 8.40
CA LEU A 407 25.40 24.12 7.17
C LEU A 407 25.00 25.55 7.51
N LYS A 408 25.39 26.51 6.67
CA LYS A 408 25.06 27.93 6.81
C LYS A 408 24.36 28.46 5.57
N ASP A 409 23.51 29.45 5.75
CA ASP A 409 22.82 30.17 4.68
C ASP A 409 22.09 29.23 3.69
N LEU A 410 21.52 28.14 4.22
CA LEU A 410 20.77 27.17 3.43
C LEU A 410 19.43 27.79 3.02
N ARG A 411 19.11 27.76 1.73
CA ARG A 411 17.89 28.33 1.15
C ARG A 411 17.21 27.34 0.22
N PHE A 412 15.89 27.25 0.34
CA PHE A 412 14.98 26.49 -0.51
C PHE A 412 14.23 27.45 -1.43
N LEU A 413 14.74 27.62 -2.65
CA LEU A 413 14.30 28.67 -3.56
C LEU A 413 13.07 28.25 -4.39
N LYS A 414 13.09 27.00 -4.87
CA LYS A 414 12.05 26.42 -5.74
C LYS A 414 11.87 24.94 -5.46
N TRP A 415 10.63 24.49 -5.50
CA TRP A 415 10.31 23.09 -5.22
C TRP A 415 10.79 22.18 -6.34
N LEU A 416 11.14 20.95 -5.96
CA LEU A 416 11.46 19.86 -6.87
C LEU A 416 10.26 18.92 -6.88
N LYS A 417 9.41 19.06 -7.90
CA LYS A 417 8.19 18.25 -8.08
C LYS A 417 8.45 17.16 -9.11
N LEU A 418 8.02 15.94 -8.81
CA LEU A 418 8.01 14.83 -9.76
C LEU A 418 6.62 14.83 -10.44
N GLU A 419 6.46 15.67 -11.46
CA GLU A 419 5.19 15.81 -12.18
C GLU A 419 4.83 14.50 -12.89
N GLY A 420 3.60 14.01 -12.68
CA GLY A 420 3.16 12.72 -13.20
C GLY A 420 3.86 11.50 -12.59
N GLY A 421 4.67 11.69 -11.54
CA GLY A 421 5.50 10.62 -10.96
C GLY A 421 6.80 10.35 -11.74
N GLU A 422 7.10 11.14 -12.76
CA GLU A 422 8.29 10.94 -13.59
C GLU A 422 9.59 11.21 -12.83
N PRO A 423 10.67 10.45 -13.09
CA PRO A 423 11.97 10.68 -12.50
C PRO A 423 12.48 12.11 -12.76
N LEU A 424 13.02 12.73 -11.71
CA LEU A 424 13.52 14.10 -11.73
C LEU A 424 15.04 14.12 -11.53
N THR A 425 15.77 14.36 -12.62
CA THR A 425 17.24 14.53 -12.58
C THR A 425 17.64 15.96 -12.24
N VAL A 426 18.60 16.09 -11.33
CA VAL A 426 19.19 17.35 -10.87
C VAL A 426 20.72 17.27 -10.93
N ARG A 427 21.35 18.42 -11.06
CA ARG A 427 22.80 18.59 -10.87
C ARG A 427 23.06 19.12 -9.47
N VAL A 428 24.11 18.60 -8.84
CA VAL A 428 24.58 19.02 -7.52
C VAL A 428 26.01 19.49 -7.67
N LYS A 429 26.20 20.80 -7.55
CA LYS A 429 27.50 21.46 -7.67
C LYS A 429 28.01 21.80 -6.28
N ALA A 430 29.18 21.30 -5.91
CA ALA A 430 29.90 21.74 -4.71
C ALA A 430 31.24 22.37 -5.12
N GLU A 431 31.56 23.54 -4.57
CA GLU A 431 32.83 24.24 -4.83
C GLU A 431 33.31 24.99 -3.58
N GLY A 432 34.60 24.98 -3.31
CA GLY A 432 35.18 25.68 -2.16
C GLY A 432 36.50 25.10 -1.70
N THR A 433 36.76 25.22 -0.39
CA THR A 433 38.02 24.84 0.26
C THR A 433 37.78 23.78 1.34
N PRO A 434 38.84 23.13 1.87
CA PRO A 434 38.72 22.15 2.96
C PRO A 434 38.08 22.68 4.25
N GLU A 435 37.94 24.00 4.40
CA GLU A 435 37.26 24.67 5.52
C GLU A 435 35.76 24.86 5.24
N ALA A 436 35.38 25.18 4.01
CA ALA A 436 33.98 25.38 3.64
C ALA A 436 33.74 25.24 2.13
N CYS A 437 32.62 24.63 1.74
CA CYS A 437 32.16 24.58 0.36
C CYS A 437 30.74 25.09 0.17
N LYS A 438 30.52 25.89 -0.88
CA LYS A 438 29.19 26.24 -1.36
C LYS A 438 28.63 25.08 -2.15
N VAL A 439 27.35 24.76 -1.92
CA VAL A 439 26.65 23.68 -2.60
C VAL A 439 25.36 24.23 -3.20
N TYR A 440 25.11 23.86 -4.46
CA TYR A 440 23.93 24.20 -5.22
C TYR A 440 23.30 22.93 -5.75
N LEU A 441 21.97 22.82 -5.61
CA LEU A 441 21.19 21.83 -6.34
C LEU A 441 20.38 22.56 -7.39
N GLU A 442 20.65 22.24 -8.64
CA GLU A 442 20.16 22.95 -9.81
C GLU A 442 19.54 22.01 -10.85
N ARG A 443 18.57 22.50 -11.59
CA ARG A 443 17.90 21.77 -12.67
C ARG A 443 18.12 22.48 -13.99
N GLU A 444 18.40 21.71 -15.02
CA GLU A 444 18.49 22.20 -16.40
C GLU A 444 17.14 22.80 -16.84
N ILE A 445 17.17 23.98 -17.47
CA ILE A 445 16.02 24.56 -18.15
C ILE A 445 16.19 24.29 -19.65
N ARG A 446 15.36 23.41 -20.21
CA ARG A 446 15.33 23.15 -21.66
C ARG A 446 14.46 24.18 -22.36
N SER A 447 15.01 24.88 -23.35
CA SER A 447 14.25 25.76 -24.24
C SER A 447 13.45 24.92 -25.25
N PRO A 448 12.23 25.33 -25.63
CA PRO A 448 11.47 24.65 -26.69
C PRO A 448 12.16 24.63 -28.06
N ARG A 449 13.24 25.42 -28.25
CA ARG A 449 13.95 25.57 -29.53
C ARG A 449 15.47 25.41 -29.34
N GLY A 450 15.98 24.19 -29.23
CA GLY A 450 17.42 23.92 -29.46
C GLY A 450 18.07 22.95 -28.48
N ALA A 451 18.99 22.14 -29.00
CA ALA A 451 19.63 20.97 -28.38
C ALA A 451 20.83 21.29 -27.46
N GLN A 452 20.94 22.49 -26.90
CA GLN A 452 21.93 22.82 -25.86
C GLN A 452 21.29 23.45 -24.61
N PRO A 453 21.81 23.18 -23.40
CA PRO A 453 21.30 23.79 -22.17
C PRO A 453 21.52 25.31 -22.18
N GLU A 454 20.43 26.10 -22.20
CA GLU A 454 20.53 27.57 -22.21
C GLU A 454 20.72 28.17 -20.79
N SER A 455 20.26 27.49 -19.72
CA SER A 455 20.45 27.95 -18.33
C SER A 455 20.07 26.89 -17.28
N TYR A 456 20.53 27.09 -16.03
CA TYR A 456 20.18 26.26 -14.87
C TYR A 456 19.35 27.05 -13.86
N ARG A 457 18.35 26.40 -13.27
CA ARG A 457 17.56 26.93 -12.15
C ARG A 457 18.09 26.38 -10.84
N ILE A 458 18.45 27.26 -9.91
CA ILE A 458 18.84 26.86 -8.55
C ILE A 458 17.58 26.59 -7.73
N HIS A 459 17.52 25.41 -7.12
CA HIS A 459 16.44 24.99 -6.24
C HIS A 459 16.85 25.07 -4.77
N PHE A 460 18.10 24.68 -4.46
CA PHE A 460 18.69 24.78 -3.13
C PHE A 460 20.05 25.45 -3.23
N SER A 461 20.44 26.22 -2.23
CA SER A 461 21.78 26.79 -2.10
C SER A 461 22.19 26.87 -0.64
N GLY A 462 23.47 26.69 -0.31
CA GLY A 462 23.97 26.81 1.05
C GLY A 462 25.47 26.57 1.14
N THR A 463 26.04 26.72 2.33
CA THR A 463 27.46 26.52 2.59
C THR A 463 27.65 25.42 3.63
N VAL A 464 28.37 24.35 3.29
CA VAL A 464 28.80 23.31 4.23
C VAL A 464 30.14 23.73 4.81
N VAL A 465 30.25 23.76 6.14
CA VAL A 465 31.47 24.11 6.87
C VAL A 465 32.02 22.86 7.52
N PHE A 466 33.33 22.65 7.40
CA PHE A 466 34.04 21.51 7.95
C PHE A 466 34.85 21.89 9.19
N ALA A 467 35.08 20.91 10.07
CA ALA A 467 36.00 21.05 11.20
C ALA A 467 36.58 19.68 11.57
N ASP A 468 37.74 19.67 12.25
CA ASP A 468 38.36 18.43 12.69
C ASP A 468 37.64 17.83 13.92
N GLN A 469 37.03 18.67 14.77
CA GLN A 469 36.21 18.28 15.91
C GLN A 469 34.89 19.06 15.91
N THR A 470 33.82 18.39 16.37
CA THR A 470 32.52 19.05 16.55
C THR A 470 32.60 19.97 17.76
N SER A 471 32.36 21.27 17.56
CA SER A 471 32.32 22.21 18.69
C SER A 471 31.07 21.97 19.55
N ALA A 472 31.13 22.28 20.85
CA ALA A 472 29.93 22.22 21.68
C ALA A 472 28.83 23.16 21.14
N ALA A 473 27.56 22.79 21.31
CA ALA A 473 26.47 23.71 20.99
C ALA A 473 26.46 24.85 22.01
N SER A 474 26.70 26.07 21.56
CA SER A 474 26.61 27.29 22.37
C SER A 474 25.24 27.95 22.21
N GLY A 475 24.72 28.56 23.27
CA GLY A 475 23.47 29.33 23.22
C GLY A 475 22.26 28.48 22.85
N LEU A 476 22.09 27.34 23.53
CA LEU A 476 20.86 26.55 23.48
C LEU A 476 19.77 27.29 24.24
N PHE A 477 18.59 27.39 23.65
CA PHE A 477 17.44 28.02 24.30
C PHE A 477 16.67 27.04 25.18
N SER A 478 15.99 27.58 26.19
CA SER A 478 14.95 26.92 26.96
C SER A 478 13.63 27.63 26.71
N LEU A 479 12.53 26.90 26.87
CA LEU A 479 11.18 27.46 26.80
C LEU A 479 10.63 27.55 28.23
N GLU A 480 10.04 28.70 28.57
CA GLU A 480 9.36 28.94 29.84
C GLU A 480 7.86 29.15 29.59
N GLY A 481 7.03 29.01 30.64
CA GLY A 481 5.59 29.30 30.54
C GLY A 481 4.79 28.43 29.58
N LEU A 482 5.26 27.23 29.25
CA LEU A 482 4.53 26.30 28.38
C LEU A 482 3.41 25.59 29.14
N GLU A 483 2.25 25.50 28.50
CA GLU A 483 1.10 24.76 29.00
C GLU A 483 1.05 23.35 28.40
N GLU A 484 0.53 22.40 29.17
CA GLU A 484 0.27 21.04 28.68
C GLU A 484 -0.86 21.08 27.66
N ALA A 485 -0.69 20.35 26.57
CA ALA A 485 -1.61 20.51 25.46
C ALA A 485 -1.92 19.23 24.68
N GLY A 486 -1.12 18.17 24.81
CA GLY A 486 -1.55 16.80 24.53
C GLY A 486 -2.03 16.51 23.10
N VAL A 487 -1.43 17.13 22.07
CA VAL A 487 -1.83 16.88 20.67
C VAL A 487 -1.28 15.54 20.22
N SER A 488 -2.18 14.62 19.89
CA SER A 488 -1.82 13.32 19.34
C SER A 488 -1.33 13.41 17.87
N PRO A 489 -0.53 12.44 17.40
CA PRO A 489 -0.19 12.31 15.98
C PRO A 489 -1.40 12.34 15.05
N LYS A 490 -2.50 11.71 15.47
CA LYS A 490 -3.75 11.68 14.69
C LYS A 490 -4.34 13.07 14.46
N GLU A 491 -4.18 13.98 15.43
CA GLU A 491 -4.67 15.35 15.32
C GLU A 491 -3.71 16.23 14.53
N ILE A 492 -2.40 15.95 14.58
CA ILE A 492 -1.38 16.61 13.75
C ILE A 492 -1.61 16.26 12.26
N TYR A 493 -1.67 14.97 11.94
CA TYR A 493 -1.72 14.46 10.55
C TYR A 493 -3.12 14.29 10.00
N ARG A 494 -4.03 15.20 10.38
CA ARG A 494 -5.31 15.29 9.69
C ARG A 494 -5.07 15.67 8.22
N PRO A 495 -5.83 15.12 7.26
CA PRO A 495 -5.64 15.39 5.83
C PRO A 495 -5.78 16.87 5.43
N ASP A 496 -6.43 17.69 6.27
CA ASP A 496 -6.62 19.12 6.06
C ASP A 496 -5.51 20.01 6.66
N ARG A 497 -4.57 19.44 7.43
CA ARG A 497 -3.41 20.16 8.03
C ARG A 497 -2.09 19.80 7.35
N PHE A 498 -1.73 18.52 7.37
CA PHE A 498 -0.49 18.02 6.80
C PHE A 498 -0.75 17.03 5.67
N PHE A 499 0.17 17.03 4.70
CA PHE A 499 0.11 16.18 3.52
C PHE A 499 1.01 14.93 3.63
N HIS A 500 1.65 14.72 4.80
CA HIS A 500 2.62 13.66 5.03
C HIS A 500 1.96 12.28 5.18
N GLY A 501 2.45 11.31 4.41
CA GLY A 501 2.16 9.89 4.54
C GLY A 501 3.00 9.21 5.62
N PRO A 502 2.73 7.92 5.92
CA PRO A 502 3.22 7.24 7.12
C PRO A 502 4.73 7.32 7.39
N GLU A 503 5.59 7.21 6.37
CA GLU A 503 7.05 7.27 6.58
C GLU A 503 7.55 8.68 6.96
N PHE A 504 6.76 9.72 6.70
CA PHE A 504 7.04 11.12 7.08
C PHE A 504 6.17 11.62 8.26
N GLN A 505 5.37 10.75 8.88
CA GLN A 505 4.63 11.07 10.11
C GLN A 505 5.51 10.91 11.36
N VAL A 506 6.55 11.73 11.44
CA VAL A 506 7.67 11.59 12.40
C VAL A 506 7.55 12.49 13.65
N LEU A 507 6.51 13.31 13.76
CA LEU A 507 6.13 14.05 14.96
C LEU A 507 5.15 13.22 15.79
N GLY A 508 5.64 12.66 16.89
CA GLY A 508 4.91 11.78 17.81
C GLY A 508 3.89 12.45 18.71
N GLY A 509 3.81 13.78 18.66
CA GLY A 509 2.85 14.57 19.40
C GLY A 509 3.42 15.93 19.79
N VAL A 510 2.53 16.86 20.15
CA VAL A 510 2.92 18.13 20.77
C VAL A 510 2.55 18.07 22.23
N THR A 511 3.57 18.04 23.09
CA THR A 511 3.41 17.83 24.54
C THR A 511 3.02 19.13 25.23
N ARG A 512 3.73 20.22 24.93
CA ARG A 512 3.56 21.53 25.57
C ARG A 512 3.75 22.69 24.61
N TRP A 513 2.91 23.71 24.65
CA TRP A 513 2.98 24.87 23.76
C TRP A 513 2.71 26.13 24.57
N GLY A 514 3.27 27.25 24.12
CA GLY A 514 3.09 28.57 24.71
C GLY A 514 3.33 29.63 23.63
N ILE A 515 3.14 30.90 23.95
CA ILE A 515 3.25 31.97 22.94
C ILE A 515 4.63 32.06 22.29
N GLU A 516 5.68 31.60 22.98
CA GLU A 516 7.08 31.67 22.51
C GLU A 516 7.53 30.42 21.74
N GLY A 517 6.81 29.30 21.85
CA GLY A 517 7.26 28.05 21.24
C GLY A 517 6.51 26.79 21.68
N ALA A 518 7.01 25.64 21.23
CA ALA A 518 6.43 24.34 21.54
C ALA A 518 7.48 23.25 21.76
N GLU A 519 7.05 22.24 22.50
CA GLU A 519 7.74 20.97 22.68
C GLU A 519 6.92 19.82 22.11
N GLY A 520 7.64 18.82 21.60
CA GLY A 520 7.05 17.60 21.09
C GLY A 520 7.99 16.42 21.20
N GLU A 521 7.56 15.29 20.66
CA GLU A 521 8.32 14.05 20.68
C GLU A 521 8.57 13.54 19.27
N TYR A 522 9.76 13.01 19.03
CA TYR A 522 10.08 12.35 17.77
C TYR A 522 9.48 10.94 17.76
N ALA A 523 8.66 10.65 16.76
CA ALA A 523 8.19 9.30 16.46
C ALA A 523 9.15 8.65 15.45
N LYS A 524 9.99 7.74 15.96
CA LYS A 524 10.90 6.96 15.13
C LYS A 524 10.10 6.05 14.17
N PRO A 525 10.28 6.15 12.84
CA PRO A 525 9.62 5.26 11.90
C PRO A 525 10.19 3.84 11.99
N LYS A 526 9.41 2.86 11.52
CA LYS A 526 9.78 1.43 11.56
C LYS A 526 11.01 1.12 10.70
N THR A 527 11.24 1.94 9.69
CA THR A 527 12.31 1.83 8.71
C THR A 527 13.12 3.12 8.67
N ILE A 528 14.44 3.00 8.78
CA ILE A 528 15.37 4.12 8.59
C ILE A 528 16.14 3.85 7.30
N PRO A 529 16.20 4.82 6.35
CA PRO A 529 16.98 4.66 5.13
C PRO A 529 18.44 4.31 5.40
N ALA A 530 19.06 3.55 4.49
CA ALA A 530 20.50 3.28 4.56
C ALA A 530 21.29 4.60 4.41
N GLY A 531 22.40 4.71 5.13
CA GLY A 531 23.21 5.94 5.20
C GLY A 531 24.65 5.79 4.74
N SER A 532 24.97 4.77 3.94
CA SER A 532 26.36 4.46 3.57
C SER A 532 27.06 5.58 2.78
N HIS A 533 26.29 6.46 2.13
CA HIS A 533 26.77 7.64 1.42
C HIS A 533 26.99 8.85 2.33
N LEU A 534 26.59 8.80 3.60
CA LEU A 534 26.65 9.94 4.50
C LEU A 534 28.06 10.18 5.06
N PRO A 535 28.41 11.45 5.32
CA PRO A 535 29.65 11.79 6.00
C PRO A 535 29.76 11.19 7.39
N ARG A 536 31.00 11.02 7.84
CA ARG A 536 31.31 10.58 9.20
C ARG A 536 30.63 11.50 10.23
N GLY A 537 29.85 10.90 11.12
CA GLY A 537 29.16 11.61 12.21
C GLY A 537 27.72 12.02 11.88
N ILE A 538 27.27 11.84 10.64
CA ILE A 538 25.87 12.03 10.24
C ILE A 538 25.18 10.67 10.15
N HIS A 539 24.04 10.55 10.81
CA HIS A 539 23.22 9.35 10.82
C HIS A 539 21.93 9.61 10.01
N PRO A 540 21.36 8.66 9.25
CA PRO A 540 20.16 8.89 8.44
C PRO A 540 18.97 9.42 9.25
N GLU A 541 18.84 8.98 10.50
CA GLU A 541 17.78 9.42 11.41
C GLU A 541 17.88 10.90 11.79
N HIS A 542 19.04 11.55 11.60
CA HIS A 542 19.16 13.00 11.76
C HIS A 542 18.19 13.76 10.85
N PHE A 543 18.02 13.30 9.61
CA PHE A 543 17.11 13.93 8.66
C PHE A 543 15.65 13.79 9.09
N LEU A 544 15.29 12.66 9.72
CA LEU A 544 13.94 12.41 10.23
C LEU A 544 13.65 13.19 11.52
N VAL A 545 14.65 13.35 12.38
CA VAL A 545 14.56 14.21 13.57
C VAL A 545 14.42 15.68 13.15
N LEU A 546 15.17 16.11 12.14
CA LEU A 546 15.06 17.44 11.57
C LEU A 546 13.66 17.66 10.96
N GLU A 547 13.18 16.70 10.18
CA GLU A 547 11.81 16.72 9.63
C GLU A 547 10.76 16.88 10.74
N ALA A 548 10.89 16.16 11.85
CA ALA A 548 9.97 16.30 12.98
C ALA A 548 10.03 17.69 13.65
N LEU A 549 11.22 18.33 13.71
CA LEU A 549 11.36 19.72 14.17
C LEU A 549 10.67 20.70 13.21
N GLU A 550 10.83 20.51 11.90
CA GLU A 550 10.19 21.33 10.87
C GLU A 550 8.67 21.23 10.96
N GLN A 551 8.15 20.01 11.16
CA GLN A 551 6.72 19.76 11.37
C GLN A 551 6.21 20.34 12.69
N LEU A 552 7.01 20.32 13.77
CA LEU A 552 6.66 20.95 15.05
C LEU A 552 6.55 22.47 14.91
N ALA A 553 7.45 23.11 14.15
CA ALA A 553 7.32 24.53 13.81
C ALA A 553 6.10 24.80 12.91
N GLY A 554 5.81 23.90 11.97
CA GLY A 554 4.64 24.00 11.09
C GLY A 554 3.31 23.92 11.84
N ILE A 555 3.16 22.98 12.77
CA ILE A 555 1.93 22.85 13.56
C ILE A 555 1.76 24.02 14.56
N PHE A 556 2.89 24.55 15.06
CA PHE A 556 2.88 25.77 15.87
C PHE A 556 2.37 26.98 15.05
N ASP A 557 2.88 27.16 13.83
CA ASP A 557 2.43 28.22 12.91
C ASP A 557 0.93 28.09 12.60
N MET A 558 0.46 26.87 12.37
CA MET A 558 -0.96 26.58 12.17
C MET A 558 -1.82 27.00 13.37
N ARG A 559 -1.36 26.71 14.60
CA ARG A 559 -2.12 27.06 15.81
C ARG A 559 -2.18 28.56 16.04
N PHE A 560 -1.03 29.20 16.10
CA PHE A 560 -0.91 30.57 16.63
C PHE A 560 -1.05 31.64 15.56
N HIS A 561 -0.75 31.31 14.30
CA HIS A 561 -0.81 32.24 13.18
C HIS A 561 -1.90 31.90 12.17
N GLY A 562 -2.51 30.71 12.24
CA GLY A 562 -3.60 30.33 11.36
C GLY A 562 -3.16 30.19 9.90
N THR A 563 -1.91 29.81 9.66
CA THR A 563 -1.29 29.77 8.33
C THR A 563 -0.80 28.38 7.95
N PHE A 564 -0.79 28.11 6.64
CA PHE A 564 -0.07 27.00 6.03
C PHE A 564 1.22 27.56 5.45
N ALA A 565 2.35 27.12 6.01
CA ALA A 565 3.68 27.57 5.65
C ALA A 565 4.60 26.38 5.32
N LEU A 566 5.65 26.63 4.54
CA LEU A 566 6.61 25.61 4.12
C LEU A 566 8.05 26.03 4.40
N PRO A 567 8.98 25.08 4.62
CA PRO A 567 10.40 25.37 4.79
C PRO A 567 10.96 26.26 3.67
N ALA A 568 11.71 27.29 4.04
CA ALA A 568 12.33 28.22 3.11
C ALA A 568 13.83 28.45 3.33
N ALA A 569 14.32 28.40 4.56
CA ALA A 569 15.75 28.60 4.82
C ALA A 569 16.18 28.10 6.21
N PHE A 570 17.49 27.94 6.39
CA PHE A 570 18.17 27.85 7.68
C PHE A 570 19.35 28.83 7.68
N SER A 571 19.47 29.64 8.72
CA SER A 571 20.68 30.46 8.90
C SER A 571 21.87 29.58 9.29
N GLN A 572 21.64 28.62 10.20
CA GLN A 572 22.61 27.60 10.57
C GLN A 572 21.92 26.29 10.95
N LEU A 573 22.47 25.16 10.56
CA LEU A 573 22.05 23.81 10.96
C LEU A 573 23.28 23.00 11.40
N ARG A 574 23.16 22.27 12.51
CA ARG A 574 24.23 21.42 13.07
C ARG A 574 23.67 20.07 13.50
N PHE A 575 24.42 19.03 13.18
CA PHE A 575 24.20 17.65 13.65
C PHE A 575 25.28 17.35 14.69
N LEU A 576 24.88 17.15 15.94
CA LEU A 576 25.79 17.23 17.09
C LEU A 576 26.10 15.87 17.70
N ALA A 577 25.10 14.98 17.75
CA ALA A 577 25.23 13.63 18.28
C ALA A 577 24.28 12.69 17.55
N ALA A 578 24.57 11.39 17.51
CA ALA A 578 23.66 10.41 16.92
C ALA A 578 22.33 10.36 17.72
N PRO A 579 21.17 10.30 17.04
CA PRO A 579 19.88 10.20 17.70
C PRO A 579 19.71 8.77 18.26
N VAL A 580 19.99 8.58 19.55
CA VAL A 580 19.88 7.28 20.22
C VAL A 580 18.83 7.35 21.32
N GLY A 581 17.83 6.48 21.23
CA GLY A 581 16.73 6.42 22.19
C GLY A 581 15.68 7.53 21.97
N PRO A 582 14.85 7.82 22.98
CA PRO A 582 13.82 8.84 22.88
C PRO A 582 14.41 10.23 22.63
N ILE A 583 13.88 10.94 21.63
CA ILE A 583 14.28 12.30 21.26
C ILE A 583 13.12 13.27 21.53
N ARG A 584 13.40 14.32 22.32
CA ARG A 584 12.50 15.44 22.56
C ARG A 584 12.80 16.57 21.59
N LEU A 585 11.76 17.26 21.16
CA LEU A 585 11.81 18.32 20.16
C LEU A 585 11.42 19.63 20.81
N ARG A 586 12.08 20.73 20.43
CA ARG A 586 11.74 22.10 20.83
C ARG A 586 11.83 23.04 19.64
N VAL A 587 10.87 23.93 19.55
CA VAL A 587 10.89 25.07 18.61
C VAL A 587 10.56 26.34 19.36
N MET A 588 11.28 27.41 19.05
CA MET A 588 11.05 28.75 19.61
C MET A 588 10.87 29.72 18.47
N GLU A 589 9.78 30.48 18.45
CA GLU A 589 9.60 31.55 17.48
C GLU A 589 10.54 32.70 17.84
N VAL A 590 11.43 33.06 16.92
CA VAL A 590 12.44 34.13 17.10
C VAL A 590 12.11 35.38 16.30
N GLY A 591 10.95 35.39 15.63
CA GLY A 591 10.38 36.53 14.93
C GLY A 591 9.90 36.18 13.53
N GLY A 592 9.49 37.20 12.77
CA GLY A 592 8.87 36.99 11.47
C GLY A 592 7.95 38.15 11.10
N GLY A 593 7.19 38.00 10.03
CA GLY A 593 6.17 38.95 9.59
C GLY A 593 5.15 38.25 8.69
N ALA A 594 4.21 39.00 8.10
CA ALA A 594 3.07 38.41 7.40
C ALA A 594 3.40 37.34 6.32
N LYS A 595 4.60 37.39 5.72
CA LYS A 595 5.03 36.48 4.64
C LYS A 595 5.93 35.33 5.10
N GLU A 596 6.50 35.38 6.30
CA GLU A 596 7.43 34.37 6.81
C GLU A 596 7.51 34.36 8.33
N ARG A 597 7.81 33.20 8.91
CA ARG A 597 8.07 33.01 10.34
C ARG A 597 9.44 32.38 10.53
N ARG A 598 10.14 32.76 11.60
CA ARG A 598 11.49 32.30 11.91
C ARG A 598 11.51 31.63 13.27
N PHE A 599 12.17 30.48 13.32
CA PHE A 599 12.27 29.63 14.50
C PHE A 599 13.72 29.22 14.76
N ASP A 600 14.04 29.04 16.03
CA ASP A 600 15.18 28.22 16.44
C ASP A 600 14.68 26.83 16.82
N LEU A 601 15.39 25.79 16.38
CA LEU A 601 15.00 24.39 16.51
C LEU A 601 16.05 23.62 17.32
N LEU A 602 15.59 22.74 18.21
CA LEU A 602 16.47 21.95 19.06
C LEU A 602 15.89 20.55 19.32
N ALA A 603 16.66 19.52 19.00
CA ALA A 603 16.38 18.14 19.39
C ALA A 603 17.33 17.70 20.51
N LEU A 604 16.76 17.06 21.53
CA LEU A 604 17.46 16.64 22.75
C LEU A 604 17.28 15.14 22.98
N ASP A 605 18.34 14.45 23.39
CA ASP A 605 18.23 13.07 23.86
C ASP A 605 17.62 12.97 25.28
N ARG A 606 17.45 11.74 25.78
CA ARG A 606 16.93 11.49 27.13
C ARG A 606 17.74 12.19 28.24
N ALA A 607 19.03 12.41 28.03
CA ALA A 607 19.95 13.07 28.96
C ALA A 607 20.03 14.59 28.75
N ASN A 608 19.10 15.19 27.99
CA ASN A 608 19.09 16.63 27.63
C ASN A 608 20.32 17.09 26.85
N ARG A 609 21.01 16.18 26.15
CA ARG A 609 22.12 16.56 25.28
C ARG A 609 21.60 16.86 23.88
N PRO A 610 22.13 17.90 23.21
CA PRO A 610 21.67 18.30 21.89
C PRO A 610 22.10 17.30 20.82
N VAL A 611 21.14 16.91 19.98
CA VAL A 611 21.29 15.94 18.88
C VAL A 611 21.32 16.69 17.54
N VAL A 612 20.36 17.60 17.36
CA VAL A 612 20.27 18.52 16.21
C VAL A 612 19.98 19.91 16.75
N SER A 613 20.64 20.93 16.21
CA SER A 613 20.32 22.33 16.49
C SER A 613 20.25 23.12 15.20
N ALA A 614 19.22 23.94 15.04
CA ALA A 614 19.09 24.83 13.90
C ALA A 614 18.73 26.24 14.38
N ARG A 615 19.30 27.26 13.73
CA ARG A 615 19.02 28.67 14.00
C ARG A 615 18.42 29.34 12.78
N GLY A 616 17.45 30.22 13.02
CA GLY A 616 16.78 31.00 11.99
C GLY A 616 16.17 30.12 10.89
N PHE A 617 15.58 28.98 11.28
CA PHE A 617 14.73 28.19 10.39
C PHE A 617 13.55 29.04 9.95
N THR A 618 13.39 29.24 8.66
CA THR A 618 12.34 30.11 8.11
C THR A 618 11.26 29.28 7.46
N LEU A 619 10.02 29.46 7.91
CA LEU A 619 8.82 29.03 7.23
C LEU A 619 8.28 30.17 6.37
N LYS A 620 8.07 29.93 5.09
CA LYS A 620 7.41 30.88 4.19
C LYS A 620 5.92 30.60 4.16
N VAL A 621 5.13 31.62 4.47
CA VAL A 621 3.67 31.55 4.45
C VAL A 621 3.20 31.39 3.01
N ILE A 622 2.42 30.34 2.75
CA ILE A 622 1.86 30.05 1.43
C ILE A 622 0.43 30.58 1.33
N ARG A 623 -0.39 30.30 2.35
CA ARG A 623 -1.80 30.69 2.41
C ARG A 623 -2.35 30.65 3.84
N PRO A 624 -3.48 31.31 4.12
CA PRO A 624 -4.23 31.09 5.36
C PRO A 624 -4.73 29.63 5.46
N LEU A 625 -4.91 29.14 6.69
CA LEU A 625 -5.54 27.84 6.94
C LEU A 625 -7.02 27.86 6.57
N VAL A 626 -7.48 26.75 5.99
CA VAL A 626 -8.91 26.50 5.79
C VAL A 626 -9.61 26.31 7.15
N PRO A 627 -10.90 26.69 7.28
CA PRO A 627 -11.60 26.63 8.56
C PRO A 627 -11.57 25.25 9.24
N SER A 628 -11.67 24.16 8.48
CA SER A 628 -11.67 22.79 9.04
C SER A 628 -10.33 22.39 9.68
N ALA A 629 -9.25 23.02 9.23
CA ALA A 629 -7.89 22.74 9.67
C ALA A 629 -7.48 23.59 10.89
N ARG A 630 -8.29 24.57 11.28
CA ARG A 630 -8.04 25.38 12.47
C ARG A 630 -8.16 24.52 13.72
N PHE A 631 -7.44 24.93 14.76
CA PHE A 631 -7.68 24.38 16.09
C PHE A 631 -8.99 24.97 16.63
N PRO A 632 -9.80 24.19 17.37
CA PRO A 632 -11.00 24.71 18.01
C PRO A 632 -10.69 25.99 18.81
N GLU A 633 -11.46 27.05 18.62
CA GLU A 633 -11.33 28.28 19.41
C GLU A 633 -11.74 28.00 20.87
N ASP A 634 -10.83 28.29 21.80
CA ASP A 634 -10.94 28.27 23.27
C ASP A 634 -11.85 27.22 23.92
N THR A 635 -11.29 26.04 24.22
CA THR A 635 -11.77 25.22 25.35
C THR A 635 -10.87 25.52 26.56
N PRO A 636 -11.41 26.00 27.71
CA PRO A 636 -10.61 26.22 28.90
C PRO A 636 -10.04 24.88 29.44
N PRO A 637 -8.93 24.92 30.19
CA PRO A 637 -8.26 23.71 30.67
C PRO A 637 -9.19 22.87 31.55
N VAL A 638 -9.31 21.59 31.23
CA VAL A 638 -9.90 20.58 32.12
C VAL A 638 -9.05 20.56 33.40
N PRO A 639 -9.63 20.66 34.61
CA PRO A 639 -8.84 20.66 35.84
C PRO A 639 -8.14 19.30 36.01
N PRO A 640 -6.95 19.30 36.64
CA PRO A 640 -6.18 18.08 36.83
C PRO A 640 -6.90 17.13 37.78
N VAL A 641 -6.91 15.84 37.45
CA VAL A 641 -7.19 14.78 38.42
C VAL A 641 -5.87 14.51 39.18
N PRO A 642 -5.78 14.80 40.49
CA PRO A 642 -4.62 14.42 41.29
C PRO A 642 -4.81 12.99 41.80
N GLY A 643 -3.84 12.09 41.55
CA GLY A 643 -3.86 10.80 42.26
C GLY A 643 -3.03 9.66 41.70
N SER A 644 -1.82 9.55 42.22
CA SER A 644 -1.06 8.32 42.52
C SER A 644 -0.29 7.57 41.42
N SER A 645 0.98 7.45 41.75
CA SER A 645 2.04 6.56 41.28
C SER A 645 1.77 5.07 41.54
N SER A 646 2.22 4.24 40.58
CA SER A 646 2.88 2.92 40.71
C SER A 646 2.27 1.77 41.57
N LEU A 647 1.89 0.70 40.85
CA LEU A 647 2.27 -0.74 41.00
C LEU A 647 1.80 -1.61 42.20
N ILE A 648 1.18 -2.77 41.84
CA ILE A 648 1.24 -4.15 42.41
C ILE A 648 -0.09 -4.82 42.90
N ASN A 649 -0.35 -5.99 42.28
CA ASN A 649 -1.07 -7.23 42.65
C ASN A 649 -2.57 -7.30 43.04
N SER A 650 -3.19 -8.35 42.48
CA SER A 650 -4.57 -8.88 42.61
C SER A 650 -4.93 -9.39 44.03
N PRO A 651 -6.22 -9.76 44.33
CA PRO A 651 -6.89 -10.95 43.76
C PRO A 651 -8.38 -10.75 43.36
N LEU A 652 -8.90 -11.66 42.52
CA LEU A 652 -10.33 -11.83 42.17
C LEU A 652 -11.13 -12.46 43.33
N PRO A 653 -12.45 -12.15 43.44
CA PRO A 653 -13.51 -13.16 43.17
C PRO A 653 -14.74 -12.54 42.46
N GLY A 654 -15.63 -13.23 41.74
CA GLY A 654 -15.84 -14.63 41.42
C GLY A 654 -16.83 -14.75 40.23
N ASP A 655 -16.94 -15.97 39.72
CA ASP A 655 -17.38 -16.38 38.38
C ASP A 655 -18.82 -16.10 37.93
N GLY A 656 -18.95 -16.01 36.60
CA GLY A 656 -20.20 -16.03 35.84
C GLY A 656 -20.00 -16.31 34.34
N GLY A 657 -19.21 -17.34 34.00
CA GLY A 657 -19.21 -18.12 32.76
C GLY A 657 -19.46 -17.45 31.41
N ASN A 658 -18.38 -17.09 30.70
CA ASN A 658 -18.37 -17.11 29.24
C ASN A 658 -16.95 -17.43 28.76
N THR A 659 -16.78 -18.59 28.11
CA THR A 659 -15.47 -19.17 27.79
C THR A 659 -14.80 -18.40 26.64
N GLN A 660 -14.17 -17.27 26.96
CA GLN A 660 -13.16 -16.67 26.10
C GLN A 660 -11.96 -17.62 26.05
N MET A 661 -11.69 -18.23 24.88
CA MET A 661 -10.38 -18.81 24.64
C MET A 661 -9.36 -17.68 24.62
N ALA A 662 -8.63 -17.54 25.73
CA ALA A 662 -7.50 -16.64 25.85
C ALA A 662 -6.47 -16.95 24.74
N ILE A 663 -6.16 -15.96 23.92
CA ILE A 663 -5.04 -16.03 22.98
C ILE A 663 -3.78 -15.98 23.83
N ALA A 664 -3.10 -17.12 23.98
CA ALA A 664 -1.81 -17.16 24.65
C ALA A 664 -0.76 -16.47 23.77
N GLU A 665 -0.27 -15.31 24.20
CA GLU A 665 0.97 -14.75 23.67
C GLU A 665 2.11 -15.73 24.00
N VAL A 666 2.84 -16.21 22.99
CA VAL A 666 4.01 -17.07 23.18
C VAL A 666 5.24 -16.17 23.11
N PRO A 667 5.97 -15.99 24.23
CA PRO A 667 7.22 -15.24 24.25
C PRO A 667 8.25 -15.80 23.24
N LEU A 668 8.98 -14.91 22.58
CA LEU A 668 9.90 -15.26 21.48
C LEU A 668 11.00 -16.25 21.93
N ASP A 669 11.44 -16.14 23.18
CA ASP A 669 12.39 -17.03 23.85
C ASP A 669 11.83 -18.44 24.06
N ARG A 670 10.54 -18.59 24.38
CA ARG A 670 9.87 -19.90 24.45
C ARG A 670 9.71 -20.54 23.08
N LEU A 671 9.43 -19.74 22.06
CA LEU A 671 9.41 -20.22 20.67
C LEU A 671 10.80 -20.68 20.21
N GLU A 672 11.85 -19.92 20.55
CA GLU A 672 13.24 -20.29 20.29
C GLU A 672 13.66 -21.58 21.01
N ALA A 673 13.20 -21.81 22.25
CA ALA A 673 13.46 -23.04 22.99
C ALA A 673 12.74 -24.24 22.35
N ALA A 674 11.45 -24.10 22.03
CA ALA A 674 10.66 -25.16 21.39
C ALA A 674 11.20 -25.57 20.00
N ILE A 675 11.70 -24.60 19.23
CA ILE A 675 12.37 -24.83 17.94
C ILE A 675 13.68 -25.60 18.11
N ARG A 676 14.44 -25.33 19.17
CA ARG A 676 15.74 -25.95 19.45
C ARG A 676 15.59 -27.36 19.99
N GLU A 677 14.57 -27.59 20.81
CA GLU A 677 14.28 -28.87 21.46
C GLU A 677 13.60 -29.86 20.52
N ASN A 678 12.98 -29.40 19.42
CA ASN A 678 12.27 -30.28 18.49
C ASN A 678 12.44 -29.89 17.01
N PRO A 679 13.64 -30.10 16.41
CA PRO A 679 13.96 -29.69 15.04
C PRO A 679 13.03 -30.31 13.97
N ALA A 680 12.55 -31.53 14.23
CA ALA A 680 11.62 -32.25 13.35
C ALA A 680 10.28 -31.52 13.14
N LEU A 681 9.90 -30.61 14.06
CA LEU A 681 8.69 -29.81 13.95
C LEU A 681 8.79 -28.71 12.88
N ILE A 682 10.00 -28.29 12.52
CA ILE A 682 10.26 -27.33 11.45
C ILE A 682 10.24 -28.06 10.09
N GLU A 683 10.88 -29.22 10.01
CA GLU A 683 10.94 -30.04 8.78
C GLU A 683 9.57 -30.60 8.37
N ALA A 684 8.67 -30.88 9.32
CA ALA A 684 7.32 -31.37 9.03
C ALA A 684 6.33 -30.28 8.56
N PHE A 685 6.64 -29.00 8.78
CA PHE A 685 5.72 -27.88 8.51
C PHE A 685 6.22 -26.92 7.44
N LEU A 686 7.50 -26.93 7.09
CA LEU A 686 8.07 -26.04 6.09
C LEU A 686 8.66 -26.89 4.97
N ASP A 687 8.24 -26.62 3.73
CA ASP A 687 8.83 -27.30 2.58
C ASP A 687 10.28 -26.82 2.33
N GLU A 688 11.04 -27.53 1.50
CA GLU A 688 12.45 -27.22 1.22
C GLU A 688 12.63 -25.77 0.73
N ARG A 689 11.69 -25.23 -0.06
CA ARG A 689 11.78 -23.86 -0.58
C ARG A 689 11.47 -22.82 0.50
N GLU A 690 10.52 -23.09 1.37
CA GLU A 690 10.21 -22.26 2.54
C GLU A 690 11.39 -22.28 3.51
N MET A 691 12.00 -23.44 3.73
CA MET A 691 13.19 -23.59 4.56
C MET A 691 14.38 -22.81 4.00
N GLU A 692 14.66 -22.94 2.70
CA GLU A 692 15.70 -22.16 2.02
C GLU A 692 15.44 -20.64 2.13
N ALA A 693 14.20 -20.22 1.87
CA ALA A 693 13.80 -18.81 1.98
C ALA A 693 13.99 -18.28 3.41
N LEU A 694 13.68 -19.08 4.43
CA LEU A 694 13.85 -18.73 5.84
C LEU A 694 15.34 -18.72 6.24
N LEU A 695 16.14 -19.70 5.82
CA LEU A 695 17.58 -19.76 6.08
C LEU A 695 18.35 -18.62 5.40
N ALA A 696 17.85 -18.10 4.28
CA ALA A 696 18.39 -16.94 3.58
C ALA A 696 18.09 -15.59 4.30
N MET A 697 17.11 -15.53 5.23
CA MET A 697 16.75 -14.29 5.92
C MET A 697 17.82 -13.84 6.92
N ARG A 698 18.62 -12.81 6.62
CA ARG A 698 19.71 -12.34 7.50
C ARG A 698 19.26 -11.84 8.88
N HIS A 699 18.03 -11.37 9.04
CA HIS A 699 17.51 -10.86 10.31
C HIS A 699 16.88 -11.96 11.17
N ARG A 700 17.61 -12.39 12.22
CA ARG A 700 17.24 -13.47 13.16
C ARG A 700 15.81 -13.36 13.70
N ARG A 701 15.40 -12.18 14.17
CA ARG A 701 14.05 -11.97 14.72
C ARG A 701 12.94 -12.13 13.67
N ARG A 702 13.11 -11.53 12.49
CA ARG A 702 12.13 -11.65 11.39
C ARG A 702 12.04 -13.08 10.85
N ARG A 703 13.17 -13.81 10.83
CA ARG A 703 13.21 -15.23 10.50
C ARG A 703 12.36 -16.04 11.48
N LEU A 704 12.52 -15.82 12.78
CA LEU A 704 11.75 -16.49 13.83
C LEU A 704 10.26 -16.12 13.82
N GLU A 705 9.93 -14.85 13.61
CA GLU A 705 8.55 -14.39 13.47
C GLU A 705 7.87 -15.01 12.23
N ARG A 706 8.60 -15.17 11.12
CA ARG A 706 8.07 -15.81 9.91
C ARG A 706 7.97 -17.32 10.05
N ILE A 707 8.93 -18.00 10.68
CA ILE A 707 8.82 -19.42 11.05
C ILE A 707 7.59 -19.65 11.93
N GLY A 708 7.46 -18.86 13.00
CA GLY A 708 6.33 -18.96 13.94
C GLY A 708 4.99 -18.68 13.26
N GLY A 709 4.93 -17.66 12.39
CA GLY A 709 3.72 -17.31 11.63
C GLY A 709 3.31 -18.39 10.63
N THR A 710 4.26 -18.94 9.87
CA THR A 710 3.98 -20.01 8.89
C THR A 710 3.55 -21.30 9.57
N ILE A 711 4.22 -21.71 10.66
CA ILE A 711 3.82 -22.89 11.46
C ILE A 711 2.44 -22.66 12.09
N ALA A 712 2.16 -21.47 12.63
CA ALA A 712 0.85 -21.16 13.20
C ALA A 712 -0.26 -21.20 12.15
N ALA A 713 -0.02 -20.66 10.94
CA ALA A 713 -0.97 -20.69 9.84
C ALA A 713 -1.24 -22.12 9.35
N LYS A 714 -0.20 -22.92 9.15
CA LYS A 714 -0.34 -24.33 8.72
C LYS A 714 -0.94 -25.21 9.81
N LYS A 715 -0.66 -24.95 11.09
CA LYS A 715 -1.30 -25.66 12.21
C LYS A 715 -2.76 -25.26 12.38
N ALA A 716 -3.10 -23.99 12.15
CA ALA A 716 -4.50 -23.53 12.11
C ALA A 716 -5.24 -24.20 10.93
N PHE A 717 -4.58 -24.30 9.77
CA PHE A 717 -5.10 -25.01 8.60
C PHE A 717 -5.27 -26.51 8.85
N LEU A 718 -4.26 -27.20 9.40
CA LEU A 718 -4.39 -28.61 9.76
C LEU A 718 -5.46 -28.84 10.83
N ARG A 719 -5.59 -27.94 11.82
CA ARG A 719 -6.68 -28.01 12.79
C ARG A 719 -8.04 -27.86 12.13
N TYR A 720 -8.15 -26.93 11.18
CA TYR A 720 -9.34 -26.78 10.35
C TYR A 720 -9.61 -28.06 9.53
N CYS A 721 -8.60 -28.66 8.90
CA CYS A 721 -8.71 -29.94 8.18
C CYS A 721 -9.07 -31.13 9.08
N THR A 722 -8.52 -31.23 10.30
CA THR A 722 -8.88 -32.29 11.25
C THR A 722 -10.25 -32.09 11.90
N GLN A 723 -10.71 -30.84 12.01
CA GLN A 723 -12.10 -30.53 12.38
C GLN A 723 -13.09 -30.83 11.25
N LEU A 724 -12.59 -31.10 10.04
CA LEU A 724 -13.33 -31.59 8.88
C LEU A 724 -13.31 -33.13 8.77
N GLU A 725 -12.75 -33.88 9.74
CA GLU A 725 -12.81 -35.35 9.75
C GLU A 725 -14.26 -35.84 9.72
N GLY A 726 -14.70 -36.14 8.50
CA GLY A 726 -16.07 -36.40 8.11
C GLY A 726 -16.34 -36.24 6.59
N THR A 727 -15.44 -35.64 5.80
CA THR A 727 -15.63 -35.47 4.34
C THR A 727 -14.29 -35.66 3.57
N PRO A 728 -14.26 -36.24 2.35
CA PRO A 728 -13.22 -37.19 1.93
C PRO A 728 -12.14 -36.56 0.99
N PRO A 729 -11.27 -37.33 0.28
CA PRO A 729 -9.82 -37.31 0.40
C PRO A 729 -9.17 -36.69 -0.86
N LEU A 730 -9.41 -35.41 -1.10
CA LEU A 730 -8.80 -34.67 -2.24
C LEU A 730 -7.63 -33.77 -1.81
N LEU A 731 -7.16 -33.91 -0.57
CA LEU A 731 -6.11 -33.08 0.04
C LEU A 731 -4.85 -33.86 0.45
N THR A 732 -4.70 -35.12 0.03
CA THR A 732 -3.41 -35.82 -0.01
C THR A 732 -2.79 -35.66 -1.38
#